data_AF-A0A3N0YS32-F1
#
_entry.id   AF-A0A3N0YS32-F1
#
_cell.length_a   1.000
_cell.length_b   1.000
_cell.length_c   1.000
_cell.angle_alpha   90.00
_cell.angle_beta   90.00
_cell.angle_gamma   90.00
#
_symmetry.space_group_name_H-M   'P 1'
#
loop_
_entity.id
_entity.type
_entity.pdbx_description
1 polymer ?
#
loop_
_entity_poly.entity_id
_entity_poly.type
_entity_poly.pdbx_seq_one_letter_code
_entity_poly.pdbx_strand_id
1 'polypeptide(L)'
;MEEVDRILIHSLRQAGTDIDEDVQSVKQFTSELIVEAVVRCLRVIDPALGNGLSHSLPPGMSARFRLGMSLAQACQDVGFKGEIGYQTFLYSNEPEIRSLFMFLVEKLPRESSEASDQPAEVQEYWRNYLLPVTSQPSQHASVPASLLENHISELSATQEWENEWNSQGLLSRLTPEEYRSRKKARLQKRIEEQLRTAAQPRPDTHGATRSTSDLAELLLSFGGASTGGDVLTKGTRFTHTEKFTFTQEPEKAAQQMAAAASALPSSHQSEEDLKAQQEAELSALQQQLQQLSVQMEEVGGDIKQLTVSIQQVSDELQQSEVSNAEKENSVKMKRQTIDLLPDAENNLLKLQSLVEASSKRVVHLASQWEKHRVPLIDEHRRLKELCSNRESESSRKLSEIKDLHDKIRQSAEEAKKKESLYKQLLTEYETLSKDVSRSAYTMRILEIVGNIKKQKEEITKILSDTKDLQKEINSLTGKLDRTFAVTDELVFKDAKKDESVRKSYKYLAALHENCTQLIQTIEDTGTIMREIRDLEEQIETENGKRTVSNLEKILEDYKAIRQENSALAAKIREGLNIPAFSCGSFASAGSTMNGQKCCKDGQNCGPTKHLAANHNPVGAAVTSHRHQIVGKNRGEESLTKSGRAFSSTAPQINNKTYLWARYNEMKRLVHDLIPPGVCNLLNPSTIYANNEVNLEEVDIYGFDYDYTLALYSSALDEMIYNKAREFLVQHYKYPEGISKYDYIPNFATRGLHYDIQKGLLMKIDAFHYIQLGTVYRGLKPVPDEEVMKLYGGSNHVPLHQVSGFYGKGPKMKQFMDVFSIPEMTLLAAANDYFISNDIEYDPVHLYKDVSDAIGMVHIKGYMYKWIMQDLEKYILRGDETYAVLHRLASQGKKLFLITNSPFSFVDKGMRYMVGKDWRDFFDVVIVQADKPHFFNDCVKPFRRLDSNGDLQWDRIKSLEKGQIYKQGNLVDFLKLTGWRGSKVFYFGDHLYSDLADLMLRHGWRTGAIVPELEVETKVVNTEQYAQSLTWLQALTGLLERMQMYRDPESKKVLQEWLKEREELRAVTKNLFNPHFGSIFRTCHNPTYFSRRLCRFSDLYMASLSCLLNYDLSYTFYPRRTPLQHEAPLWMDQLCTGCMKTPFLEEMAHIR
;
A
#
# COMPACT_ATOMS: atom_id res chain seq x y z
N MET A 1 -24.71 -10.25 32.65
CA MET A 1 -23.46 -11.04 32.66
C MET A 1 -23.81 -12.51 32.61
N GLU A 2 -24.63 -13.01 33.54
CA GLU A 2 -25.24 -14.36 33.53
C GLU A 2 -25.64 -14.88 32.14
N GLU A 3 -26.32 -14.08 31.31
CA GLU A 3 -26.71 -14.46 29.95
C GLU A 3 -25.52 -14.75 28.99
N VAL A 4 -24.43 -13.98 29.11
CA VAL A 4 -23.18 -14.23 28.36
C VAL A 4 -22.50 -15.50 28.89
N ASP A 5 -22.48 -15.68 30.21
CA ASP A 5 -21.93 -16.90 30.82
C ASP A 5 -22.71 -18.15 30.37
N ARG A 6 -24.05 -18.09 30.30
CA ARG A 6 -24.90 -19.18 29.80
C ARG A 6 -24.63 -19.52 28.34
N ILE A 7 -24.45 -18.51 27.48
CA ILE A 7 -24.08 -18.73 26.07
C ILE A 7 -22.69 -19.38 25.97
N LEU A 8 -21.71 -18.90 26.76
CA LEU A 8 -20.38 -19.53 26.82
C LEU A 8 -20.46 -20.98 27.31
N ILE A 9 -21.19 -21.26 28.39
CA ILE A 9 -21.39 -22.62 28.92
C ILE A 9 -22.02 -23.54 27.86
N HIS A 10 -23.05 -23.06 27.15
CA HIS A 10 -23.69 -23.81 26.06
C HIS A 10 -22.70 -24.13 24.93
N SER A 11 -21.95 -23.14 24.43
CA SER A 11 -20.95 -23.36 23.38
C SER A 11 -19.77 -24.22 23.85
N LEU A 12 -19.38 -24.15 25.12
CA LEU A 12 -18.37 -25.04 25.70
C LEU A 12 -18.87 -26.49 25.81
N ARG A 13 -20.14 -26.72 26.15
CA ARG A 13 -20.78 -28.05 26.07
C ARG A 13 -20.84 -28.56 24.62
N GLN A 14 -21.17 -27.71 23.64
CA GLN A 14 -21.12 -28.07 22.21
C GLN A 14 -19.70 -28.39 21.74
N ALA A 15 -18.67 -27.74 22.28
CA ALA A 15 -17.25 -28.11 22.09
C ALA A 15 -16.82 -29.37 22.88
N GLY A 16 -17.78 -30.11 23.47
CA GLY A 16 -17.55 -31.36 24.20
C GLY A 16 -17.07 -31.19 25.64
N THR A 17 -17.16 -30.01 26.23
CA THR A 17 -16.79 -29.79 27.65
C THR A 17 -17.86 -30.35 28.58
N ASP A 18 -17.46 -31.19 29.53
CA ASP A 18 -18.37 -31.84 30.48
C ASP A 18 -18.66 -30.87 31.64
N ILE A 19 -19.72 -30.08 31.49
CA ILE A 19 -20.12 -29.01 32.41
C ILE A 19 -21.50 -29.34 32.96
N ASP A 20 -21.58 -29.65 34.26
CA ASP A 20 -22.79 -30.00 35.01
C ASP A 20 -23.97 -29.03 34.73
N GLU A 21 -25.19 -29.56 34.73
CA GLU A 21 -26.45 -28.87 34.42
C GLU A 21 -26.68 -27.66 35.37
N ASP A 22 -26.29 -27.79 36.64
CA ASP A 22 -26.46 -26.77 37.67
C ASP A 22 -25.48 -25.57 37.56
N VAL A 23 -24.47 -25.63 36.68
CA VAL A 23 -23.50 -24.54 36.47
C VAL A 23 -24.10 -23.48 35.55
N GLN A 24 -24.33 -22.26 36.08
CA GLN A 24 -24.95 -21.15 35.36
C GLN A 24 -24.07 -19.90 35.20
N SER A 25 -22.87 -19.88 35.80
CA SER A 25 -21.89 -18.80 35.63
C SER A 25 -20.46 -19.32 35.57
N VAL A 26 -19.61 -18.62 34.80
CA VAL A 26 -18.15 -18.85 34.73
C VAL A 26 -17.49 -18.73 36.10
N LYS A 27 -18.12 -18.01 37.05
CA LYS A 27 -17.68 -17.93 38.47
C LYS A 27 -17.66 -19.29 39.19
N GLN A 28 -18.47 -20.25 38.76
CA GLN A 28 -18.58 -21.58 39.38
C GLN A 28 -17.55 -22.59 38.84
N PHE A 29 -16.74 -22.21 37.84
CA PHE A 29 -15.76 -23.11 37.23
C PHE A 29 -14.56 -23.33 38.15
N THR A 30 -14.13 -24.58 38.31
CA THR A 30 -12.87 -24.93 38.96
C THR A 30 -11.69 -24.76 37.99
N SER A 31 -10.47 -24.59 38.50
CA SER A 31 -9.25 -24.52 37.67
C SER A 31 -9.05 -25.76 36.79
N GLU A 32 -9.54 -26.91 37.23
CA GLU A 32 -9.55 -28.16 36.47
C GLU A 32 -10.54 -28.10 35.30
N LEU A 33 -11.79 -27.67 35.52
CA LEU A 33 -12.79 -27.46 34.46
C LEU A 33 -12.36 -26.38 33.45
N ILE A 34 -11.66 -25.33 33.92
CA ILE A 34 -11.13 -24.27 33.05
C ILE A 34 -10.08 -24.81 32.09
N VAL A 35 -9.14 -25.64 32.57
CA VAL A 35 -8.12 -26.27 31.72
C VAL A 35 -8.76 -27.27 30.75
N GLU A 36 -9.72 -28.07 31.20
CA GLU A 36 -10.45 -29.01 30.35
C GLU A 36 -11.18 -28.30 29.20
N ALA A 37 -11.94 -27.24 29.52
CA ALA A 37 -12.65 -26.41 28.55
C ALA A 37 -11.73 -25.74 27.53
N VAL A 38 -10.61 -25.16 27.98
CA VAL A 38 -9.62 -24.53 27.10
C VAL A 38 -8.96 -25.56 26.17
N VAL A 39 -8.58 -26.73 26.70
CA VAL A 39 -7.98 -27.81 25.90
C VAL A 39 -8.95 -28.34 24.85
N ARG A 40 -10.24 -28.51 25.19
CA ARG A 40 -11.26 -28.94 24.21
C ARG A 40 -11.50 -27.89 23.13
N CYS A 41 -11.60 -26.61 23.49
CA CYS A 41 -11.66 -25.53 22.50
C CYS A 41 -10.44 -25.54 21.57
N LEU A 42 -9.22 -25.57 22.13
CA LEU A 42 -7.99 -25.59 21.34
C LEU A 42 -7.94 -26.80 20.40
N ARG A 43 -8.39 -28.00 20.82
CA ARG A 43 -8.47 -29.20 19.95
C ARG A 43 -9.43 -29.06 18.77
N VAL A 44 -10.50 -28.27 18.94
CA VAL A 44 -11.51 -28.04 17.90
C VAL A 44 -11.11 -26.88 16.97
N ILE A 45 -10.33 -25.92 17.46
CA ILE A 45 -9.80 -24.78 16.67
C ILE A 45 -8.53 -25.19 15.88
N ASP A 46 -7.58 -25.85 16.54
CA ASP A 46 -6.34 -26.37 15.97
C ASP A 46 -6.02 -27.74 16.59
N PRO A 47 -6.36 -28.85 15.92
CA PRO A 47 -6.06 -30.20 16.40
C PRO A 47 -4.58 -30.50 16.63
N ALA A 48 -3.65 -29.79 15.98
CA ALA A 48 -2.21 -30.01 16.18
C ALA A 48 -1.72 -29.38 17.49
N LEU A 49 -2.17 -28.16 17.82
CA LEU A 49 -1.90 -27.52 19.11
C LEU A 49 -2.64 -28.20 20.26
N GLY A 50 -3.94 -28.50 20.07
CA GLY A 50 -4.79 -28.99 21.15
C GLY A 50 -4.53 -30.43 21.59
N ASN A 51 -4.12 -31.33 20.66
CA ASN A 51 -3.93 -32.74 21.01
C ASN A 51 -2.64 -32.99 21.82
N GLY A 52 -1.64 -32.12 21.72
CA GLY A 52 -0.42 -32.18 22.54
C GLY A 52 -0.62 -31.75 24.01
N LEU A 53 -1.82 -31.27 24.38
CA LEU A 53 -2.12 -30.72 25.71
C LEU A 53 -2.96 -31.67 26.57
N SER A 54 -2.61 -31.79 27.85
CA SER A 54 -3.35 -32.57 28.84
C SER A 54 -4.63 -31.87 29.25
N HIS A 55 -5.77 -32.56 29.14
CA HIS A 55 -7.07 -32.07 29.64
C HIS A 55 -7.18 -32.13 31.18
N SER A 56 -6.35 -32.94 31.85
CA SER A 56 -6.34 -33.09 33.30
C SER A 56 -5.13 -32.41 33.94
N LEU A 57 -5.31 -31.93 35.18
CA LEU A 57 -4.44 -30.96 35.85
C LEU A 57 -3.48 -31.67 36.84
N PRO A 58 -2.16 -31.76 36.54
CA PRO A 58 -1.23 -32.65 37.26
C PRO A 58 -1.15 -32.40 38.78
N PRO A 59 -0.86 -33.40 39.64
CA PRO A 59 -0.83 -33.21 41.10
C PRO A 59 0.33 -32.32 41.59
N GLY A 60 1.47 -32.28 40.87
CA GLY A 60 2.64 -31.49 41.27
C GLY A 60 2.60 -30.05 40.73
N MET A 61 2.79 -29.04 41.59
CA MET A 61 2.75 -27.61 41.22
C MET A 61 3.71 -27.22 40.07
N SER A 62 4.90 -27.83 39.98
CA SER A 62 5.84 -27.61 38.87
C SER A 62 5.36 -28.17 37.53
N ALA A 63 4.49 -29.19 37.54
CA ALA A 63 3.79 -29.67 36.36
C ALA A 63 2.54 -28.83 36.05
N ARG A 64 1.77 -28.39 37.07
CA ARG A 64 0.66 -27.43 36.91
C ARG A 64 1.14 -26.13 36.22
N PHE A 65 2.27 -25.57 36.69
CA PHE A 65 2.90 -24.38 36.11
C PHE A 65 3.27 -24.57 34.62
N ARG A 66 3.93 -25.69 34.27
CA ARG A 66 4.33 -25.96 32.88
C ARG A 66 3.12 -26.10 31.96
N LEU A 67 2.09 -26.84 32.38
CA LEU A 67 0.85 -26.96 31.61
C LEU A 67 0.17 -25.60 31.41
N GLY A 68 0.07 -24.78 32.46
CA GLY A 68 -0.49 -23.42 32.36
C GLY A 68 0.31 -22.48 31.44
N MET A 69 1.64 -22.63 31.37
CA MET A 69 2.47 -21.89 30.41
C MET A 69 2.27 -22.39 28.97
N SER A 70 2.17 -23.70 28.74
CA SER A 70 1.88 -24.26 27.41
C SER A 70 0.48 -23.87 26.91
N LEU A 71 -0.51 -23.81 27.80
CA LEU A 71 -1.86 -23.32 27.47
C LEU A 71 -1.87 -21.82 27.13
N ALA A 72 -1.12 -21.01 27.87
CA ALA A 72 -0.97 -19.58 27.56
C ALA A 72 -0.34 -19.37 26.18
N GLN A 73 0.73 -20.11 25.86
CA GLN A 73 1.38 -20.06 24.56
C GLN A 73 0.43 -20.49 23.42
N ALA A 74 -0.23 -21.65 23.54
CA ALA A 74 -1.16 -22.12 22.53
C ALA A 74 -2.34 -21.14 22.28
N CYS A 75 -2.82 -20.45 23.31
CA CYS A 75 -3.83 -19.39 23.14
C CYS A 75 -3.27 -18.15 22.41
N GLN A 76 -2.02 -17.76 22.67
CA GLN A 76 -1.34 -16.67 21.94
C GLN A 76 -1.06 -17.06 20.48
N ASP A 77 -0.67 -18.30 20.22
CA ASP A 77 -0.39 -18.82 18.87
C ASP A 77 -1.66 -18.86 17.99
N VAL A 78 -2.81 -19.19 18.59
CA VAL A 78 -4.15 -19.07 17.96
C VAL A 78 -4.59 -17.61 17.79
N GLY A 79 -3.86 -16.65 18.38
CA GLY A 79 -3.99 -15.22 18.15
C GLY A 79 -4.60 -14.39 19.30
N PHE A 80 -4.63 -14.91 20.54
CA PHE A 80 -5.13 -14.16 21.69
C PHE A 80 -4.20 -12.98 22.02
N LYS A 81 -4.75 -11.76 22.03
CA LYS A 81 -3.99 -10.50 22.20
C LYS A 81 -3.98 -9.94 23.63
N GLY A 82 -4.59 -10.65 24.58
CA GLY A 82 -4.55 -10.27 25.99
C GLY A 82 -3.32 -10.83 26.71
N GLU A 83 -2.92 -10.20 27.81
CA GLU A 83 -1.94 -10.80 28.72
C GLU A 83 -2.52 -12.11 29.29
N ILE A 84 -1.81 -13.21 29.10
CA ILE A 84 -2.21 -14.54 29.54
C ILE A 84 -0.99 -15.34 29.99
N GLY A 85 -1.15 -16.11 31.06
CA GLY A 85 -0.09 -16.93 31.64
C GLY A 85 -0.65 -18.06 32.50
N TYR A 86 0.22 -18.85 33.12
CA TYR A 86 -0.19 -19.96 34.00
C TYR A 86 -1.16 -19.53 35.13
N GLN A 87 -1.08 -18.27 35.58
CA GLN A 87 -1.95 -17.73 36.62
C GLN A 87 -3.41 -17.65 36.16
N THR A 88 -3.66 -17.30 34.89
CA THR A 88 -5.00 -17.19 34.31
C THR A 88 -5.78 -18.50 34.41
N PHE A 89 -5.10 -19.66 34.34
CA PHE A 89 -5.70 -20.99 34.45
C PHE A 89 -5.74 -21.54 35.88
N LEU A 90 -4.69 -21.31 36.68
CA LEU A 90 -4.58 -21.90 38.03
C LEU A 90 -5.23 -21.03 39.13
N TYR A 91 -5.26 -19.71 38.93
CA TYR A 91 -5.73 -18.69 39.86
C TYR A 91 -6.66 -17.70 39.13
N SER A 92 -7.62 -18.26 38.39
CA SER A 92 -8.47 -17.59 37.42
C SER A 92 -9.27 -16.41 37.97
N ASN A 93 -9.12 -15.25 37.34
CA ASN A 93 -9.96 -14.07 37.56
C ASN A 93 -11.16 -14.07 36.59
N GLU A 94 -12.36 -13.77 37.07
CA GLU A 94 -13.60 -13.87 36.28
C GLU A 94 -13.60 -13.07 34.96
N PRO A 95 -13.06 -11.84 34.87
CA PRO A 95 -13.04 -11.08 33.61
C PRO A 95 -12.05 -11.67 32.60
N GLU A 96 -10.91 -12.20 33.07
CA GLU A 96 -9.83 -12.72 32.22
C GLU A 96 -10.24 -14.05 31.57
N ILE A 97 -10.75 -15.00 32.35
CA ILE A 97 -11.22 -16.28 31.81
C ILE A 97 -12.49 -16.12 30.96
N ARG A 98 -13.37 -15.17 31.28
CA ARG A 98 -14.50 -14.81 30.41
C ARG A 98 -14.04 -14.20 29.08
N SER A 99 -13.00 -13.36 29.10
CA SER A 99 -12.37 -12.82 27.87
C SER A 99 -11.75 -13.94 27.02
N LEU A 100 -11.03 -14.88 27.66
CA LEU A 100 -10.44 -16.03 26.99
C LEU A 100 -11.48 -16.96 26.37
N PHE A 101 -12.55 -17.31 27.11
CA PHE A 101 -13.62 -18.16 26.57
C PHE A 101 -14.41 -17.47 25.46
N MET A 102 -14.66 -16.15 25.51
CA MET A 102 -15.26 -15.44 24.37
C MET A 102 -14.38 -15.54 23.12
N PHE A 103 -13.06 -15.37 23.24
CA PHE A 103 -12.14 -15.52 22.12
C PHE A 103 -12.11 -16.95 21.56
N LEU A 104 -12.00 -17.96 22.44
CA LEU A 104 -11.96 -19.36 22.02
C LEU A 104 -13.29 -19.80 21.38
N VAL A 105 -14.44 -19.42 21.94
CA VAL A 105 -15.76 -19.72 21.37
C VAL A 105 -16.00 -18.99 20.05
N GLU A 106 -15.52 -17.75 19.88
CA GLU A 106 -15.57 -17.05 18.59
C GLU A 106 -14.71 -17.73 17.51
N LYS A 107 -13.70 -18.51 17.91
CA LYS A 107 -12.78 -19.25 17.03
C LYS A 107 -13.21 -20.68 16.71
N LEU A 108 -14.19 -21.25 17.42
CA LEU A 108 -14.73 -22.57 17.09
C LEU A 108 -15.31 -22.58 15.66
N PRO A 109 -15.12 -23.66 14.87
CA PRO A 109 -15.83 -23.84 13.61
C PRO A 109 -17.33 -23.81 13.88
N ARG A 110 -18.03 -22.86 13.26
CA ARG A 110 -19.50 -22.82 13.31
C ARG A 110 -20.01 -23.89 12.37
N GLU A 111 -20.84 -24.81 12.87
CA GLU A 111 -21.56 -25.75 12.02
C GLU A 111 -22.47 -24.98 11.07
N SER A 112 -22.06 -24.90 9.81
CA SER A 112 -22.90 -24.38 8.72
C SER A 112 -24.02 -25.38 8.47
N SER A 113 -25.20 -25.08 8.99
CA SER A 113 -26.44 -25.84 8.77
C SER A 113 -26.99 -25.66 7.34
N GLU A 114 -26.15 -25.93 6.35
CA GLU A 114 -26.44 -25.89 4.92
C GLU A 114 -26.06 -27.25 4.31
N ALA A 115 -26.91 -28.25 4.56
CA ALA A 115 -26.92 -29.45 3.75
C ALA A 115 -27.38 -29.08 2.33
N SER A 116 -26.64 -29.52 1.32
CA SER A 116 -26.76 -29.01 -0.05
C SER A 116 -28.00 -29.52 -0.78
N ASP A 117 -28.79 -28.59 -1.35
CA ASP A 117 -29.70 -28.89 -2.47
C ASP A 117 -29.02 -28.50 -3.80
N GLN A 118 -28.61 -29.50 -4.59
CA GLN A 118 -28.26 -29.33 -6.01
C GLN A 118 -28.73 -30.55 -6.81
N PRO A 119 -29.32 -30.38 -8.02
CA PRO A 119 -29.83 -31.50 -8.82
C PRO A 119 -28.75 -32.50 -9.24
N ALA A 120 -29.05 -33.80 -9.08
CA ALA A 120 -28.11 -34.90 -9.34
C ALA A 120 -27.58 -34.92 -10.78
N GLU A 121 -28.41 -34.54 -11.76
CA GLU A 121 -28.09 -34.49 -13.20
C GLU A 121 -26.85 -33.64 -13.50
N VAL A 122 -26.67 -32.52 -12.76
CA VAL A 122 -25.51 -31.64 -12.92
C VAL A 122 -24.23 -32.37 -12.49
N GLN A 123 -24.25 -33.04 -11.32
CA GLN A 123 -23.09 -33.80 -10.82
C GLN A 123 -22.70 -34.99 -11.70
N GLU A 124 -23.60 -35.48 -12.57
CA GLU A 124 -23.31 -36.56 -13.51
C GLU A 124 -22.56 -36.04 -14.74
N TYR A 125 -22.96 -34.88 -15.28
CA TYR A 125 -22.26 -34.23 -16.40
C TYR A 125 -20.79 -33.91 -16.07
N TRP A 126 -20.52 -33.28 -14.92
CA TRP A 126 -19.16 -32.97 -14.45
C TRP A 126 -18.29 -34.22 -14.18
N ARG A 127 -18.89 -35.40 -14.07
CA ARG A 127 -18.21 -36.67 -13.77
C ARG A 127 -17.78 -37.42 -15.03
N ASN A 128 -18.53 -37.25 -16.11
CA ASN A 128 -18.42 -38.06 -17.33
C ASN A 128 -17.67 -37.36 -18.48
N TYR A 129 -17.63 -36.01 -18.51
CA TYR A 129 -17.15 -35.26 -19.68
C TYR A 129 -15.96 -34.31 -19.45
N LEU A 130 -15.46 -34.19 -18.21
CA LEU A 130 -14.34 -33.30 -17.87
C LEU A 130 -13.32 -34.00 -16.96
N LEU A 131 -12.11 -34.21 -17.48
CA LEU A 131 -10.97 -34.75 -16.72
C LEU A 131 -10.35 -33.68 -15.80
N PRO A 132 -9.92 -34.02 -14.57
CA PRO A 132 -9.23 -33.08 -13.69
C PRO A 132 -7.91 -32.56 -14.29
N VAL A 133 -7.59 -31.29 -14.00
CA VAL A 133 -6.37 -30.59 -14.47
C VAL A 133 -5.09 -31.39 -14.17
N THR A 134 -5.05 -32.09 -13.03
CA THR A 134 -3.93 -32.94 -12.57
C THR A 134 -3.64 -34.16 -13.46
N SER A 135 -4.46 -34.42 -14.49
CA SER A 135 -4.33 -35.57 -15.40
C SER A 135 -3.98 -35.16 -16.83
N GLN A 136 -3.64 -33.89 -17.09
CA GLN A 136 -3.12 -33.45 -18.39
C GLN A 136 -1.59 -33.69 -18.48
N PRO A 137 -1.08 -34.40 -19.50
CA PRO A 137 0.35 -34.66 -19.64
C PRO A 137 1.10 -33.40 -20.12
N SER A 138 2.17 -33.03 -19.40
CA SER A 138 3.04 -31.91 -19.77
C SER A 138 3.94 -32.26 -20.97
N GLN A 139 3.59 -31.75 -22.16
CA GLN A 139 4.45 -31.86 -23.34
C GLN A 139 5.11 -30.52 -23.71
N HIS A 140 6.45 -30.54 -23.64
CA HIS A 140 7.44 -29.65 -24.28
C HIS A 140 7.08 -28.17 -24.51
N ALA A 141 7.76 -27.30 -23.75
CA ALA A 141 8.47 -26.05 -24.10
C ALA A 141 7.98 -25.04 -25.17
N SER A 142 7.17 -25.42 -26.17
CA SER A 142 6.61 -24.55 -27.21
C SER A 142 5.13 -24.19 -26.98
N VAL A 143 4.54 -24.63 -25.86
CA VAL A 143 3.15 -24.32 -25.48
C VAL A 143 3.08 -23.11 -24.53
N PRO A 144 2.27 -22.07 -24.82
CA PRO A 144 2.23 -20.84 -24.02
C PRO A 144 1.94 -21.02 -22.52
N ALA A 145 1.19 -22.06 -22.13
CA ALA A 145 0.88 -22.34 -20.74
C ALA A 145 2.14 -22.63 -19.89
N SER A 146 3.05 -23.47 -20.39
CA SER A 146 4.31 -23.80 -19.71
C SER A 146 5.28 -22.60 -19.67
N LEU A 147 5.22 -21.72 -20.66
CA LEU A 147 6.02 -20.50 -20.72
C LEU A 147 5.52 -19.47 -19.69
N LEU A 148 4.20 -19.33 -19.53
CA LEU A 148 3.60 -18.54 -18.45
C LEU A 148 3.88 -19.13 -17.07
N GLU A 149 3.83 -20.45 -16.91
CA GLU A 149 4.14 -21.15 -15.66
C GLU A 149 5.60 -20.92 -15.22
N ASN A 150 6.56 -20.99 -16.16
CA ASN A 150 7.95 -20.62 -15.90
C ASN A 150 8.09 -19.15 -15.48
N HIS A 151 7.49 -18.20 -16.21
CA HIS A 151 7.54 -16.78 -15.83
C HIS A 151 6.89 -16.51 -14.46
N ILE A 152 5.80 -17.20 -14.12
CA ILE A 152 5.17 -17.11 -12.79
C ILE A 152 6.09 -17.66 -11.70
N SER A 153 6.80 -18.77 -11.98
CA SER A 153 7.80 -19.36 -11.07
C SER A 153 8.98 -18.41 -10.84
N GLU A 154 9.56 -17.83 -11.89
CA GLU A 154 10.65 -16.84 -11.80
C GLU A 154 10.22 -15.56 -11.09
N LEU A 155 9.01 -15.05 -11.36
CA LEU A 155 8.46 -13.89 -10.67
C LEU A 155 8.25 -14.18 -9.18
N SER A 156 7.73 -15.37 -8.84
CA SER A 156 7.50 -15.79 -7.46
C SER A 156 8.80 -15.95 -6.70
N ALA A 157 9.81 -16.63 -7.27
CA ALA A 157 11.13 -16.77 -6.67
C ALA A 157 11.85 -15.43 -6.49
N THR A 158 11.62 -14.47 -7.39
CA THR A 158 12.13 -13.10 -7.27
C THR A 158 11.43 -12.36 -6.13
N GLN A 159 10.10 -12.47 -6.05
CA GLN A 159 9.29 -11.82 -5.01
C GLN A 159 9.58 -12.39 -3.61
N GLU A 160 9.77 -13.71 -3.50
CA GLU A 160 10.20 -14.39 -2.27
C GLU A 160 11.61 -13.96 -1.85
N TRP A 161 12.55 -13.86 -2.79
CA TRP A 161 13.89 -13.35 -2.50
C TRP A 161 13.86 -11.89 -2.03
N GLU A 162 13.07 -11.01 -2.65
CA GLU A 162 12.90 -9.64 -2.17
C GLU A 162 12.28 -9.59 -0.77
N ASN A 163 11.28 -10.42 -0.50
CA ASN A 163 10.64 -10.50 0.82
C ASN A 163 11.60 -11.03 1.90
N GLU A 164 12.40 -12.06 1.61
CA GLU A 164 13.45 -12.56 2.53
C GLU A 164 14.56 -11.51 2.72
N TRP A 165 14.98 -10.83 1.65
CA TRP A 165 16.01 -9.80 1.73
C TRP A 165 15.54 -8.60 2.56
N ASN A 166 14.32 -8.12 2.33
CA ASN A 166 13.75 -6.98 3.03
C ASN A 166 13.40 -7.29 4.50
N SER A 167 13.11 -8.54 4.86
CA SER A 167 12.80 -8.95 6.23
C SER A 167 14.03 -9.42 7.03
N GLN A 168 14.83 -10.34 6.51
CA GLN A 168 15.94 -10.99 7.23
C GLN A 168 17.32 -10.58 6.71
N GLY A 169 17.45 -10.32 5.40
CA GLY A 169 18.70 -9.90 4.77
C GLY A 169 19.21 -8.56 5.30
N LEU A 170 18.38 -7.52 5.22
CA LEU A 170 18.66 -6.17 5.71
C LEU A 170 18.96 -6.12 7.22
N LEU A 171 18.29 -6.94 8.03
CA LEU A 171 18.59 -7.06 9.47
C LEU A 171 19.94 -7.73 9.75
N SER A 172 20.48 -8.53 8.83
CA SER A 172 21.76 -9.25 9.01
C SER A 172 23.00 -8.36 8.90
N ARG A 173 22.87 -7.16 8.31
CA ARG A 173 23.97 -6.20 8.00
C ARG A 173 25.09 -6.74 7.10
N LEU A 174 24.87 -7.86 6.39
CA LEU A 174 25.76 -8.36 5.34
C LEU A 174 25.40 -7.73 3.98
N THR A 175 26.26 -7.87 2.97
CA THR A 175 25.86 -7.62 1.57
C THR A 175 24.95 -8.76 1.06
N PRO A 176 24.15 -8.53 -0.03
CA PRO A 176 23.28 -9.57 -0.59
C PRO A 176 24.02 -10.84 -0.99
N GLU A 177 25.24 -10.70 -1.51
CA GLU A 177 26.07 -11.80 -2.00
C GLU A 177 26.66 -12.63 -0.85
N GLU A 178 27.17 -11.96 0.19
CA GLU A 178 27.61 -12.62 1.42
C GLU A 178 26.46 -13.34 2.13
N TYR A 179 25.26 -12.73 2.18
CA TYR A 179 24.08 -13.37 2.77
C TYR A 179 23.67 -14.62 1.99
N ARG A 180 23.58 -14.56 0.65
CA ARG A 180 23.32 -15.73 -0.21
C ARG A 180 24.37 -16.82 -0.01
N SER A 181 25.65 -16.47 -0.02
CA SER A 181 26.76 -17.41 0.22
C SER A 181 26.67 -18.08 1.60
N ARG A 182 26.42 -17.30 2.65
CA ARG A 182 26.32 -17.79 4.03
C ARG A 182 25.04 -18.60 4.29
N LYS A 183 23.94 -18.30 3.60
CA LYS A 183 22.72 -19.13 3.57
C LYS A 183 22.98 -20.46 2.85
N LYS A 184 23.62 -20.44 1.68
CA LYS A 184 24.00 -21.65 0.92
C LYS A 184 24.92 -22.57 1.73
N ALA A 185 25.96 -22.03 2.37
CA ALA A 185 26.86 -22.79 3.24
C ALA A 185 26.14 -23.42 4.44
N ARG A 186 25.19 -22.71 5.07
CA ARG A 186 24.33 -23.27 6.13
C ARG A 186 23.45 -24.41 5.62
N LEU A 187 22.85 -24.27 4.43
CA LEU A 187 22.04 -25.34 3.83
C LEU A 187 22.88 -26.58 3.52
N GLN A 188 24.02 -26.42 2.84
CA GLN A 188 24.92 -27.54 2.53
C GLN A 188 25.36 -28.27 3.79
N LYS A 189 25.76 -27.54 4.85
CA LYS A 189 26.17 -28.18 6.10
C LYS A 189 25.03 -28.95 6.77
N ARG A 190 23.80 -28.42 6.77
CA ARG A 190 22.62 -29.10 7.32
C ARG A 190 22.26 -30.37 6.52
N ILE A 191 22.40 -30.34 5.20
CA ILE A 191 22.21 -31.50 4.32
C ILE A 191 23.27 -32.57 4.57
N GLU A 192 24.55 -32.18 4.65
CA GLU A 192 25.67 -33.08 4.97
C GLU A 192 25.51 -33.75 6.34
N GLU A 193 25.00 -33.00 7.33
CA GLU A 193 24.78 -33.47 8.70
C GLU A 193 23.57 -34.42 8.81
N GLN A 194 22.50 -34.20 8.02
CA GLN A 194 21.40 -35.17 7.90
C GLN A 194 21.83 -36.45 7.17
N LEU A 195 22.57 -36.35 6.05
CA LEU A 195 23.12 -37.51 5.34
C LEU A 195 24.06 -38.34 6.25
N ARG A 196 24.92 -37.68 7.02
CA ARG A 196 25.80 -38.33 8.01
C ARG A 196 25.02 -39.01 9.15
N THR A 197 23.82 -38.51 9.48
CA THR A 197 22.94 -39.10 10.49
C THR A 197 22.19 -40.33 9.96
N ALA A 198 21.76 -40.30 8.68
CA ALA A 198 21.12 -41.46 8.03
C ALA A 198 22.09 -42.65 7.86
N ALA A 199 23.38 -42.38 7.65
CA ALA A 199 24.39 -43.39 7.37
C ALA A 199 24.96 -44.16 8.59
N GLN A 200 24.44 -43.97 9.80
CA GLN A 200 24.94 -44.68 11.00
C GLN A 200 24.13 -45.95 11.34
N PRO A 201 24.76 -47.12 11.53
CA PRO A 201 24.07 -48.33 11.93
C PRO A 201 23.60 -48.25 13.38
N ARG A 202 22.32 -48.56 13.63
CA ARG A 202 21.76 -48.67 14.98
C ARG A 202 22.14 -50.01 15.63
N PRO A 203 22.40 -50.05 16.95
CA PRO A 203 22.40 -51.30 17.71
C PRO A 203 20.98 -51.86 17.85
N ASP A 204 20.89 -53.10 18.35
CA ASP A 204 19.68 -53.77 18.83
C ASP A 204 18.60 -54.16 17.79
N THR A 205 18.96 -55.08 16.88
CA THR A 205 18.22 -56.37 16.78
C THR A 205 18.99 -57.42 16.00
N HIS A 206 18.84 -58.70 16.36
CA HIS A 206 19.41 -59.84 15.65
C HIS A 206 18.37 -60.50 14.73
N GLY A 207 18.78 -60.85 13.50
CA GLY A 207 18.23 -62.02 12.79
C GLY A 207 17.06 -61.81 11.81
N ALA A 208 17.29 -61.08 10.72
CA ALA A 208 16.59 -61.27 9.44
C ALA A 208 17.49 -60.86 8.27
N THR A 209 17.29 -61.44 7.08
CA THR A 209 18.10 -61.15 5.89
C THR A 209 17.77 -59.79 5.27
N ARG A 210 18.80 -59.06 4.84
CA ARG A 210 18.66 -57.76 4.15
C ARG A 210 18.21 -57.94 2.70
N SER A 211 17.43 -56.99 2.20
CA SER A 211 17.23 -56.79 0.76
C SER A 211 16.65 -55.41 0.41
N THR A 212 17.36 -54.67 -0.45
CA THR A 212 16.76 -53.84 -1.53
C THR A 212 15.64 -52.84 -1.17
N SER A 213 15.84 -51.92 -0.22
CA SER A 213 14.92 -50.77 -0.01
C SER A 213 15.57 -49.41 0.33
N ASP A 214 16.90 -49.37 0.52
CA ASP A 214 17.63 -48.27 1.18
C ASP A 214 17.43 -46.89 0.54
N LEU A 215 17.37 -46.82 -0.80
CA LEU A 215 17.22 -45.55 -1.53
C LEU A 215 15.85 -44.88 -1.32
N ALA A 216 14.79 -45.66 -1.06
CA ALA A 216 13.44 -45.14 -0.88
C ALA A 216 13.26 -44.49 0.50
N GLU A 217 13.77 -45.13 1.56
CA GLU A 217 13.80 -44.51 2.89
C GLU A 217 14.71 -43.29 2.94
N LEU A 218 15.85 -43.30 2.23
CA LEU A 218 16.74 -42.15 2.17
C LEU A 218 16.09 -40.94 1.47
N LEU A 219 15.34 -41.14 0.38
CA LEU A 219 14.54 -40.06 -0.24
C LEU A 219 13.39 -39.58 0.66
N LEU A 220 12.72 -40.47 1.39
CA LEU A 220 11.71 -40.10 2.39
C LEU A 220 12.31 -39.35 3.59
N SER A 221 13.59 -39.58 3.93
CA SER A 221 14.27 -38.85 5.02
C SER A 221 14.52 -37.37 4.69
N PHE A 222 14.74 -37.04 3.41
CA PHE A 222 14.71 -35.66 2.92
C PHE A 222 13.29 -35.06 2.97
N GLY A 223 12.27 -35.91 2.82
CA GLY A 223 10.85 -35.61 2.99
C GLY A 223 10.39 -35.34 4.44
N GLY A 224 11.29 -34.93 5.34
CA GLY A 224 10.93 -34.33 6.64
C GLY A 224 10.17 -35.26 7.60
N ALA A 225 10.79 -36.37 8.00
CA ALA A 225 10.17 -37.37 8.86
C ALA A 225 9.68 -36.84 10.24
N SER A 226 8.37 -36.62 10.35
CA SER A 226 7.64 -36.61 11.63
C SER A 226 7.50 -38.05 12.14
N THR A 227 7.88 -38.32 13.39
CA THR A 227 7.94 -39.70 13.92
C THR A 227 6.61 -40.17 14.53
N GLY A 228 5.95 -41.12 13.85
CA GLY A 228 4.68 -41.76 14.24
C GLY A 228 3.45 -41.08 13.59
N GLY A 229 2.62 -41.72 12.75
CA GLY A 229 2.48 -43.15 12.39
C GLY A 229 1.33 -43.79 13.19
N ASP A 230 0.36 -44.51 12.60
CA ASP A 230 0.22 -45.09 11.24
C ASP A 230 -0.31 -44.11 10.16
N VAL A 231 -0.13 -44.24 8.82
CA VAL A 231 0.06 -45.37 7.86
C VAL A 231 -1.28 -46.01 7.41
N LEU A 232 -1.62 -46.16 6.10
CA LEU A 232 -1.17 -45.51 4.86
C LEU A 232 -2.27 -45.70 3.78
N THR A 233 -2.64 -44.66 3.02
CA THR A 233 -2.96 -44.70 1.57
C THR A 233 -3.44 -43.33 1.06
N LYS A 234 -2.60 -42.60 0.32
CA LYS A 234 -3.06 -41.49 -0.52
C LYS A 234 -3.52 -42.07 -1.86
N GLY A 235 -4.83 -42.26 -2.03
CA GLY A 235 -5.45 -42.61 -3.30
C GLY A 235 -6.18 -41.40 -3.90
N THR A 236 -5.82 -41.03 -5.13
CA THR A 236 -6.62 -40.08 -5.92
C THR A 236 -8.00 -40.66 -6.22
N ARG A 237 -9.05 -39.86 -5.95
CA ARG A 237 -10.45 -39.89 -6.44
C ARG A 237 -10.87 -41.13 -7.27
N PHE A 238 -12.02 -41.71 -6.89
CA PHE A 238 -12.42 -43.13 -7.03
C PHE A 238 -11.87 -43.96 -5.85
N THR A 239 -12.67 -44.76 -5.13
CA THR A 239 -14.04 -45.25 -5.38
C THR A 239 -15.07 -44.79 -4.34
N HIS A 240 -16.34 -44.69 -4.76
CA HIS A 240 -17.49 -44.80 -3.87
C HIS A 240 -18.31 -46.01 -4.37
N THR A 241 -18.25 -47.12 -3.64
CA THR A 241 -19.04 -48.33 -3.93
C THR A 241 -19.70 -48.75 -2.63
N GLU A 242 -21.02 -48.92 -2.68
CA GLU A 242 -21.86 -48.88 -1.49
C GLU A 242 -21.85 -50.20 -0.70
N LYS A 243 -22.02 -50.10 0.62
CA LYS A 243 -22.47 -51.23 1.44
C LYS A 243 -23.99 -51.21 1.53
N PHE A 244 -24.67 -51.88 0.61
CA PHE A 244 -26.02 -52.36 0.86
C PHE A 244 -25.97 -53.64 1.71
N THR A 245 -26.93 -53.78 2.64
CA THR A 245 -27.14 -55.00 3.43
C THR A 245 -28.57 -55.50 3.24
N PHE A 246 -28.68 -56.75 2.74
CA PHE A 246 -29.93 -57.52 2.55
C PHE A 246 -30.92 -56.91 1.52
N THR A 247 -31.65 -57.71 0.73
CA THR A 247 -32.16 -59.09 0.92
C THR A 247 -32.04 -59.97 -0.34
N GLN A 248 -32.08 -61.31 -0.18
CA GLN A 248 -32.74 -62.33 -1.05
C GLN A 248 -32.56 -62.26 -2.60
N GLU A 249 -32.28 -63.30 -3.39
CA GLU A 249 -32.19 -64.77 -3.28
C GLU A 249 -31.71 -65.29 -4.69
N PRO A 250 -31.84 -66.57 -5.16
CA PRO A 250 -30.65 -67.42 -5.24
C PRO A 250 -30.35 -68.09 -6.62
N GLU A 251 -29.35 -69.00 -6.60
CA GLU A 251 -29.05 -70.07 -7.57
C GLU A 251 -28.42 -69.75 -8.95
N LYS A 252 -27.92 -70.83 -9.60
CA LYS A 252 -27.55 -70.96 -11.03
C LYS A 252 -26.33 -70.18 -11.54
N ALA A 253 -25.22 -70.28 -10.82
CA ALA A 253 -23.87 -70.23 -11.41
C ALA A 253 -22.95 -71.37 -10.91
N ALA A 254 -23.53 -72.53 -10.60
CA ALA A 254 -22.75 -73.75 -10.40
C ALA A 254 -22.18 -74.25 -11.75
N GLN A 255 -21.13 -75.07 -11.68
CA GLN A 255 -20.66 -75.90 -12.80
C GLN A 255 -20.16 -75.13 -14.05
N GLN A 256 -19.06 -74.39 -13.90
CA GLN A 256 -18.07 -74.37 -14.98
C GLN A 256 -16.63 -74.41 -14.44
N MET A 257 -15.85 -75.33 -15.00
CA MET A 257 -14.39 -75.40 -14.89
C MET A 257 -13.79 -75.62 -13.50
N ALA A 258 -14.36 -76.58 -12.77
CA ALA A 258 -13.52 -77.54 -12.03
C ALA A 258 -12.64 -78.35 -13.02
N ALA A 259 -11.63 -77.70 -13.60
CA ALA A 259 -10.86 -78.24 -14.74
C ALA A 259 -9.42 -77.67 -14.88
N ALA A 260 -8.79 -77.21 -13.80
CA ALA A 260 -7.45 -76.58 -13.85
C ALA A 260 -6.46 -77.03 -12.75
N ALA A 261 -6.81 -78.02 -11.92
CA ALA A 261 -5.98 -78.47 -10.79
C ALA A 261 -4.86 -79.46 -11.20
N SER A 262 -4.08 -79.17 -12.26
CA SER A 262 -3.04 -80.09 -12.74
C SER A 262 -1.98 -79.46 -13.68
N ALA A 263 -1.30 -78.38 -13.29
CA ALA A 263 -0.10 -77.90 -13.99
C ALA A 263 0.81 -76.98 -13.12
N LEU A 264 1.53 -77.57 -12.18
CA LEU A 264 2.76 -76.96 -11.63
C LEU A 264 3.97 -77.68 -12.23
N PRO A 265 4.96 -76.94 -12.73
CA PRO A 265 6.35 -77.26 -12.39
C PRO A 265 6.95 -76.15 -11.53
N SER A 266 7.44 -76.50 -10.36
CA SER A 266 8.23 -75.62 -9.50
C SER A 266 9.66 -75.48 -10.04
N SER A 267 9.98 -74.37 -10.69
CA SER A 267 11.37 -73.92 -10.86
C SER A 267 11.72 -72.97 -9.71
N HIS A 268 12.36 -73.50 -8.66
CA HIS A 268 12.93 -72.68 -7.60
C HIS A 268 14.12 -71.87 -8.14
N GLN A 269 13.87 -70.65 -8.60
CA GLN A 269 14.83 -69.57 -8.41
C GLN A 269 14.53 -68.95 -7.04
N SER A 270 15.58 -68.67 -6.28
CA SER A 270 15.46 -68.18 -4.92
C SER A 270 15.06 -66.70 -4.91
N GLU A 271 14.58 -66.20 -3.77
CA GLU A 271 14.45 -64.74 -3.62
C GLU A 271 15.80 -64.04 -3.77
N GLU A 272 16.92 -64.70 -3.44
CA GLU A 272 18.27 -64.15 -3.60
C GLU A 272 18.64 -63.96 -5.07
N ASP A 273 18.22 -64.84 -5.99
CA ASP A 273 18.45 -64.67 -7.44
C ASP A 273 17.69 -63.44 -7.99
N LEU A 274 16.43 -63.27 -7.57
CA LEU A 274 15.58 -62.12 -7.94
C LEU A 274 16.11 -60.81 -7.35
N LYS A 275 16.57 -60.84 -6.09
CA LYS A 275 17.21 -59.70 -5.42
C LYS A 275 18.55 -59.35 -6.07
N ALA A 276 19.36 -60.34 -6.46
CA ALA A 276 20.61 -60.12 -7.19
C ALA A 276 20.38 -59.50 -8.57
N GLN A 277 19.30 -59.88 -9.29
CA GLN A 277 18.91 -59.19 -10.53
C GLN A 277 18.47 -57.74 -10.27
N GLN A 278 17.68 -57.49 -9.21
CA GLN A 278 17.25 -56.13 -8.86
C GLN A 278 18.41 -55.24 -8.38
N GLU A 279 19.39 -55.78 -7.65
CA GLU A 279 20.61 -55.05 -7.28
C GLU A 279 21.52 -54.81 -8.49
N ALA A 280 21.58 -55.73 -9.45
CA ALA A 280 22.27 -55.52 -10.71
C ALA A 280 21.62 -54.42 -11.57
N GLU A 281 20.29 -54.40 -11.69
CA GLU A 281 19.57 -53.31 -12.38
C GLU A 281 19.70 -51.96 -11.64
N LEU A 282 19.57 -51.93 -10.32
CA LEU A 282 19.78 -50.71 -9.53
C LEU A 282 21.21 -50.19 -9.64
N SER A 283 22.22 -51.07 -9.64
CA SER A 283 23.62 -50.71 -9.85
C SER A 283 23.86 -50.16 -11.27
N ALA A 284 23.28 -50.78 -12.29
CA ALA A 284 23.34 -50.30 -13.67
C ALA A 284 22.64 -48.93 -13.84
N LEU A 285 21.48 -48.73 -13.22
CA LEU A 285 20.76 -47.45 -13.22
C LEU A 285 21.51 -46.36 -12.43
N GLN A 286 22.16 -46.71 -11.31
CA GLN A 286 23.04 -45.79 -10.60
C GLN A 286 24.27 -45.40 -11.43
N GLN A 287 24.89 -46.35 -12.14
CA GLN A 287 25.98 -46.04 -13.08
C GLN A 287 25.50 -45.14 -14.22
N GLN A 288 24.32 -45.38 -14.80
CA GLN A 288 23.74 -44.50 -15.83
C GLN A 288 23.44 -43.10 -15.30
N LEU A 289 22.86 -42.97 -14.10
CA LEU A 289 22.61 -41.68 -13.45
C LEU A 289 23.92 -40.94 -13.13
N GLN A 290 24.95 -41.65 -12.67
CA GLN A 290 26.26 -41.07 -12.39
C GLN A 290 26.98 -40.63 -13.67
N GLN A 291 26.87 -41.42 -14.76
CA GLN A 291 27.40 -41.07 -16.07
C GLN A 291 26.66 -39.87 -16.68
N LEU A 292 25.33 -39.80 -16.55
CA LEU A 292 24.53 -38.64 -16.93
C LEU A 292 24.89 -37.40 -16.10
N SER A 293 25.13 -37.55 -14.80
CA SER A 293 25.59 -36.44 -13.95
C SER A 293 26.96 -35.90 -14.38
N VAL A 294 27.90 -36.79 -14.75
CA VAL A 294 29.20 -36.38 -15.29
C VAL A 294 29.03 -35.68 -16.64
N GLN A 295 28.19 -36.21 -17.54
CA GLN A 295 27.87 -35.55 -18.81
C GLN A 295 27.19 -34.18 -18.62
N MET A 296 26.37 -34.00 -17.58
CA MET A 296 25.78 -32.69 -17.23
C MET A 296 26.82 -31.71 -16.67
N GLU A 297 27.82 -32.17 -15.91
CA GLU A 297 28.95 -31.31 -15.51
C GLU A 297 29.88 -30.98 -16.67
N GLU A 298 30.11 -31.92 -17.59
CA GLU A 298 30.93 -31.77 -18.80
C GLU A 298 30.28 -30.77 -19.77
N VAL A 299 29.00 -30.96 -20.12
CA VAL A 299 28.20 -29.97 -20.88
C VAL A 299 28.07 -28.65 -20.12
N GLY A 300 27.98 -28.69 -18.79
CA GLY A 300 28.02 -27.50 -17.92
C GLY A 300 29.38 -26.81 -17.87
N GLY A 301 30.45 -27.47 -18.31
CA GLY A 301 31.79 -26.93 -18.58
C GLY A 301 31.84 -26.33 -19.97
N ASP A 302 31.43 -27.09 -20.99
CA ASP A 302 31.36 -26.65 -22.39
C ASP A 302 30.51 -25.39 -22.56
N ILE A 303 29.36 -25.28 -21.90
CA ILE A 303 28.52 -24.07 -21.93
C ILE A 303 29.28 -22.86 -21.36
N LYS A 304 30.08 -23.02 -20.31
CA LYS A 304 30.90 -21.93 -19.75
C LYS A 304 32.04 -21.57 -20.70
N GLN A 305 32.71 -22.57 -21.27
CA GLN A 305 33.80 -22.37 -22.23
C GLN A 305 33.30 -21.71 -23.51
N LEU A 306 32.15 -22.12 -24.04
CA LEU A 306 31.46 -21.48 -25.16
C LEU A 306 31.01 -20.06 -24.81
N THR A 307 30.53 -19.81 -23.59
CA THR A 307 30.17 -18.44 -23.15
C THR A 307 31.39 -17.52 -23.15
N VAL A 308 32.54 -17.98 -22.64
CA VAL A 308 33.80 -17.23 -22.68
C VAL A 308 34.29 -17.03 -24.12
N SER A 309 34.22 -18.06 -24.97
CA SER A 309 34.57 -17.96 -26.39
C SER A 309 33.66 -17.01 -27.16
N ILE A 310 32.36 -16.97 -26.85
CA ILE A 310 31.40 -16.02 -27.45
C ILE A 310 31.71 -14.58 -27.03
N GLN A 311 32.04 -14.35 -25.75
CA GLN A 311 32.48 -13.03 -25.29
C GLN A 311 33.78 -12.62 -26.00
N GLN A 312 34.77 -13.52 -26.05
CA GLN A 312 36.05 -13.23 -26.71
C GLN A 312 35.89 -12.94 -28.21
N VAL A 313 35.06 -13.71 -28.92
CA VAL A 313 34.74 -13.45 -30.34
C VAL A 313 33.95 -12.15 -30.51
N SER A 314 33.09 -11.77 -29.56
CA SER A 314 32.39 -10.48 -29.56
C SER A 314 33.37 -9.31 -29.37
N ASP A 315 34.33 -9.44 -28.46
CA ASP A 315 35.35 -8.41 -28.19
C ASP A 315 36.31 -8.28 -29.39
N GLU A 316 36.73 -9.40 -29.98
CA GLU A 316 37.54 -9.44 -31.22
C GLU A 316 36.77 -8.86 -32.42
N LEU A 317 35.47 -9.13 -32.55
CA LEU A 317 34.61 -8.54 -33.58
C LEU A 317 34.52 -7.01 -33.40
N GLN A 318 34.24 -6.53 -32.19
CA GLN A 318 34.18 -5.09 -31.89
C GLN A 318 35.51 -4.40 -32.17
N GLN A 319 36.64 -5.03 -31.84
CA GLN A 319 37.97 -4.50 -32.15
C GLN A 319 38.26 -4.50 -33.66
N SER A 320 37.78 -5.51 -34.38
CA SER A 320 37.87 -5.60 -35.85
C SER A 320 37.03 -4.54 -36.55
N GLU A 321 35.81 -4.25 -36.06
CA GLU A 321 34.94 -3.18 -36.55
C GLU A 321 35.58 -1.79 -36.39
N VAL A 322 36.14 -1.49 -35.21
CA VAL A 322 36.89 -0.24 -34.97
C VAL A 322 38.08 -0.15 -35.93
N SER A 323 38.87 -1.22 -36.06
CA SER A 323 40.01 -1.25 -36.98
C SER A 323 39.62 -1.14 -38.46
N ASN A 324 38.43 -1.61 -38.84
CA ASN A 324 37.89 -1.44 -40.19
C ASN A 324 37.38 -0.02 -40.42
N ALA A 325 36.71 0.61 -39.46
CA ALA A 325 36.34 2.02 -39.53
C ALA A 325 37.57 2.94 -39.65
N GLU A 326 38.67 2.64 -38.95
CA GLU A 326 39.95 3.33 -39.12
C GLU A 326 40.54 3.13 -40.52
N LYS A 327 40.52 1.89 -41.06
CA LYS A 327 41.00 1.58 -42.42
C LYS A 327 40.15 2.23 -43.51
N GLU A 328 38.83 2.23 -43.37
CA GLU A 328 37.92 2.92 -44.30
C GLU A 328 38.18 4.41 -44.31
N ASN A 329 38.32 5.05 -43.14
CA ASN A 329 38.72 6.45 -43.05
C ASN A 329 40.11 6.69 -43.65
N SER A 330 41.08 5.78 -43.45
CA SER A 330 42.40 5.85 -44.09
C SER A 330 42.32 5.75 -45.61
N VAL A 331 41.50 4.85 -46.17
CA VAL A 331 41.27 4.69 -47.62
C VAL A 331 40.55 5.91 -48.19
N LYS A 332 39.53 6.42 -47.49
CA LYS A 332 38.77 7.63 -47.86
C LYS A 332 39.69 8.86 -47.92
N MET A 333 40.52 9.06 -46.89
CA MET A 333 41.54 10.11 -46.88
C MET A 333 42.57 9.92 -47.99
N LYS A 334 43.13 8.72 -48.18
CA LYS A 334 44.11 8.45 -49.24
C LYS A 334 43.53 8.69 -50.64
N ARG A 335 42.26 8.34 -50.87
CA ARG A 335 41.55 8.61 -52.14
C ARG A 335 41.41 10.11 -52.37
N GLN A 336 40.93 10.86 -51.37
CA GLN A 336 40.85 12.32 -51.44
C GLN A 336 42.23 12.98 -51.64
N THR A 337 43.30 12.46 -51.03
CA THR A 337 44.67 12.92 -51.29
C THR A 337 45.10 12.67 -52.74
N ILE A 338 44.79 11.49 -53.31
CA ILE A 338 45.08 11.17 -54.71
C ILE A 338 44.33 12.12 -55.66
N ASP A 339 43.05 12.40 -55.38
CA ASP A 339 42.21 13.32 -56.17
C ASP A 339 42.73 14.78 -56.13
N LEU A 340 43.56 15.13 -55.14
CA LEU A 340 44.12 16.49 -54.94
C LEU A 340 45.56 16.67 -55.44
N LEU A 341 46.27 15.58 -55.79
CA LEU A 341 47.65 15.63 -56.32
C LEU A 341 47.85 16.45 -57.61
N PRO A 342 46.89 16.56 -58.57
CA PRO A 342 47.14 17.26 -59.84
C PRO A 342 47.44 18.76 -59.75
N ASP A 343 47.09 19.42 -58.64
CA ASP A 343 47.30 20.87 -58.42
C ASP A 343 47.83 21.14 -56.99
N ALA A 344 48.86 20.36 -56.61
CA ALA A 344 49.30 20.20 -55.23
C ALA A 344 49.69 21.53 -54.53
N GLU A 345 50.43 22.42 -55.18
CA GLU A 345 50.93 23.66 -54.56
C GLU A 345 49.79 24.66 -54.26
N ASN A 346 48.88 24.88 -55.22
CA ASN A 346 47.70 25.72 -55.02
C ASN A 346 46.75 25.14 -53.97
N ASN A 347 46.61 23.81 -53.91
CA ASN A 347 45.82 23.13 -52.91
C ASN A 347 46.46 23.22 -51.51
N LEU A 348 47.80 23.18 -51.40
CA LEU A 348 48.51 23.34 -50.13
C LEU A 348 48.27 24.73 -49.52
N LEU A 349 48.36 25.80 -50.32
CA LEU A 349 48.11 27.18 -49.88
C LEU A 349 46.65 27.39 -49.44
N LYS A 350 45.69 26.85 -50.19
CA LYS A 350 44.26 26.84 -49.81
C LYS A 350 44.03 26.07 -48.50
N LEU A 351 44.67 24.92 -48.32
CA LEU A 351 44.59 24.13 -47.09
C LEU A 351 45.23 24.85 -45.90
N GLN A 352 46.38 25.51 -46.06
CA GLN A 352 47.02 26.31 -45.01
C GLN A 352 46.11 27.45 -44.53
N SER A 353 45.53 28.24 -45.45
CA SER A 353 44.56 29.28 -45.08
C SER A 353 43.27 28.74 -44.44
N LEU A 354 42.78 27.57 -44.87
CA LEU A 354 41.66 26.87 -44.25
C LEU A 354 41.99 26.31 -42.85
N VAL A 355 43.23 25.88 -42.62
CA VAL A 355 43.73 25.40 -41.32
C VAL A 355 43.94 26.57 -40.35
N GLU A 356 44.46 27.71 -40.80
CA GLU A 356 44.47 28.92 -39.97
C GLU A 356 43.06 29.38 -39.62
N ALA A 357 42.14 29.39 -40.59
CA ALA A 357 40.76 29.79 -40.38
C ALA A 357 40.00 28.80 -39.50
N SER A 358 40.27 27.49 -39.60
CA SER A 358 39.68 26.48 -38.71
C SER A 358 40.26 26.55 -37.30
N SER A 359 41.57 26.75 -37.15
CA SER A 359 42.23 26.98 -35.85
C SER A 359 41.62 28.19 -35.13
N LYS A 360 41.49 29.33 -35.84
CA LYS A 360 40.84 30.55 -35.31
C LYS A 360 39.36 30.28 -34.92
N ARG A 361 38.62 29.48 -35.69
CA ARG A 361 37.24 29.04 -35.33
C ARG A 361 37.22 28.09 -34.13
N VAL A 362 38.15 27.16 -34.00
CA VAL A 362 38.24 26.20 -32.88
C VAL A 362 38.56 26.94 -31.57
N VAL A 363 39.48 27.91 -31.59
CA VAL A 363 39.76 28.78 -30.43
C VAL A 363 38.52 29.61 -30.05
N HIS A 364 37.78 30.14 -31.02
CA HIS A 364 36.54 30.88 -30.75
C HIS A 364 35.44 29.97 -30.16
N LEU A 365 35.24 28.77 -30.72
CA LEU A 365 34.29 27.77 -30.21
C LEU A 365 34.68 27.26 -28.83
N ALA A 366 35.97 27.07 -28.54
CA ALA A 366 36.46 26.73 -27.21
C ALA A 366 36.15 27.86 -26.20
N SER A 367 36.30 29.13 -26.60
CA SER A 367 35.93 30.27 -25.74
C SER A 367 34.42 30.39 -25.50
N GLN A 368 33.59 30.07 -26.50
CA GLN A 368 32.13 29.97 -26.33
C GLN A 368 31.75 28.80 -25.43
N TRP A 369 32.35 27.63 -25.66
CA TRP A 369 32.12 26.42 -24.86
C TRP A 369 32.49 26.63 -23.40
N GLU A 370 33.63 27.27 -23.10
CA GLU A 370 34.07 27.51 -21.72
C GLU A 370 33.05 28.37 -20.94
N LYS A 371 32.44 29.38 -21.59
CA LYS A 371 31.38 30.21 -20.98
C LYS A 371 30.13 29.42 -20.58
N HIS A 372 29.84 28.30 -21.26
CA HIS A 372 28.74 27.40 -20.88
C HIS A 372 29.22 26.27 -19.95
N ARG A 373 30.47 25.82 -20.10
CA ARG A 373 31.05 24.71 -19.33
C ARG A 373 31.27 25.07 -17.86
N VAL A 374 31.79 26.27 -17.58
CA VAL A 374 32.05 26.73 -16.20
C VAL A 374 30.78 26.69 -15.33
N PRO A 375 29.66 27.37 -15.68
CA PRO A 375 28.45 27.32 -14.85
C PRO A 375 27.82 25.93 -14.76
N LEU A 376 27.97 25.06 -15.78
CA LEU A 376 27.53 23.67 -15.71
C LEU A 376 28.40 22.82 -14.75
N ILE A 377 29.70 23.07 -14.68
CA ILE A 377 30.60 22.43 -13.71
C ILE A 377 30.31 22.91 -12.29
N ASP A 378 30.03 24.20 -12.10
CA ASP A 378 29.71 24.77 -10.78
C ASP A 378 28.31 24.35 -10.28
N GLU A 379 27.32 24.22 -11.16
CA GLU A 379 26.03 23.60 -10.81
C GLU A 379 26.20 22.09 -10.52
N HIS A 380 27.04 21.36 -11.28
CA HIS A 380 27.34 19.96 -10.96
C HIS A 380 28.04 19.80 -9.60
N ARG A 381 28.96 20.72 -9.25
CA ARG A 381 29.59 20.78 -7.92
C ARG A 381 28.55 21.04 -6.83
N ARG A 382 27.71 22.07 -7.00
CA ARG A 382 26.61 22.42 -6.08
C ARG A 382 25.67 21.23 -5.86
N LEU A 383 25.24 20.55 -6.92
CA LEU A 383 24.37 19.38 -6.85
C LEU A 383 25.06 18.19 -6.14
N LYS A 384 26.35 17.96 -6.41
CA LYS A 384 27.13 16.91 -5.74
C LYS A 384 27.30 17.18 -4.24
N GLU A 385 27.55 18.43 -3.86
CA GLU A 385 27.59 18.89 -2.46
C GLU A 385 26.22 18.73 -1.78
N LEU A 386 25.13 19.10 -2.46
CA LEU A 386 23.76 18.95 -1.95
C LEU A 386 23.39 17.47 -1.76
N CYS A 387 23.80 16.58 -2.67
CA CYS A 387 23.66 15.13 -2.50
C CYS A 387 24.48 14.60 -1.30
N SER A 388 25.73 15.02 -1.15
CA SER A 388 26.58 14.60 -0.02
C SER A 388 26.05 15.10 1.33
N ASN A 389 25.52 16.33 1.39
CA ASN A 389 24.84 16.86 2.56
C ASN A 389 23.57 16.06 2.90
N ARG A 390 22.80 15.63 1.89
CA ARG A 390 21.61 14.79 2.07
C ARG A 390 21.95 13.37 2.54
N GLU A 391 23.08 12.82 2.08
CA GLU A 391 23.62 11.53 2.53
C GLU A 391 24.14 11.60 3.97
N SER A 392 24.79 12.71 4.34
CA SER A 392 25.20 13.03 5.72
C SER A 392 23.99 13.18 6.65
N GLU A 393 22.96 13.94 6.24
CA GLU A 393 21.69 14.02 6.98
C GLU A 393 21.03 12.65 7.16
N SER A 394 21.00 11.82 6.11
CA SER A 394 20.43 10.47 6.16
C SER A 394 21.19 9.60 7.16
N SER A 395 22.53 9.66 7.13
CA SER A 395 23.42 8.96 8.05
C SER A 395 23.24 9.42 9.50
N ARG A 396 23.05 10.74 9.72
CA ARG A 396 22.73 11.31 11.04
C ARG A 396 21.38 10.81 11.55
N LYS A 397 20.32 10.85 10.73
CA LYS A 397 18.99 10.35 11.07
C LYS A 397 19.00 8.84 11.37
N LEU A 398 19.83 8.07 10.66
CA LEU A 398 20.10 6.66 10.96
C LEU A 398 20.91 6.43 12.26
N SER A 399 21.63 7.44 12.77
CA SER A 399 22.20 7.40 14.12
C SER A 399 21.13 7.71 15.17
N GLU A 400 20.39 8.80 15.00
CA GLU A 400 19.30 9.20 15.90
C GLU A 400 18.26 8.06 16.09
N ILE A 401 17.96 7.30 15.02
CA ILE A 401 17.10 6.10 15.08
C ILE A 401 17.74 4.94 15.87
N LYS A 402 19.06 4.75 15.84
CA LYS A 402 19.74 3.74 16.67
C LYS A 402 19.71 4.15 18.14
N ASP A 403 20.03 5.41 18.42
CA ASP A 403 20.04 5.97 19.77
C ASP A 403 18.64 5.88 20.42
N LEU A 404 17.58 6.10 19.62
CA LEU A 404 16.19 5.88 20.05
C LEU A 404 15.87 4.40 20.32
N HIS A 405 16.30 3.46 19.47
CA HIS A 405 16.09 2.02 19.72
C HIS A 405 16.85 1.51 20.97
N ASP A 406 18.06 2.01 21.22
CA ASP A 406 18.83 1.64 22.40
C ASP A 406 18.26 2.27 23.68
N LYS A 407 17.73 3.51 23.61
CA LYS A 407 16.90 4.09 24.68
C LYS A 407 15.63 3.28 24.96
N ILE A 408 14.91 2.84 23.93
CA ILE A 408 13.74 1.95 24.07
C ILE A 408 14.12 0.63 24.76
N ARG A 409 15.28 0.03 24.41
CA ARG A 409 15.77 -1.19 25.09
C ARG A 409 16.07 -0.93 26.56
N GLN A 410 16.77 0.15 26.89
CA GLN A 410 17.05 0.53 28.28
C GLN A 410 15.74 0.75 29.06
N SER A 411 14.77 1.48 28.50
CA SER A 411 13.46 1.71 29.13
C SER A 411 12.70 0.40 29.40
N ALA A 412 12.74 -0.56 28.46
CA ALA A 412 12.12 -1.87 28.64
C ALA A 412 12.81 -2.72 29.73
N GLU A 413 14.15 -2.70 29.79
CA GLU A 413 14.91 -3.38 30.84
C GLU A 413 14.71 -2.72 32.22
N GLU A 414 14.58 -1.40 32.28
CA GLU A 414 14.29 -0.68 33.51
C GLU A 414 12.85 -0.92 34.00
N ALA A 415 11.87 -0.96 33.09
CA ALA A 415 10.50 -1.37 33.40
C ALA A 415 10.47 -2.79 33.96
N LYS A 416 11.16 -3.74 33.33
CA LYS A 416 11.27 -5.14 33.79
C LYS A 416 11.96 -5.26 35.16
N LYS A 417 12.98 -4.44 35.44
CA LYS A 417 13.59 -4.33 36.77
C LYS A 417 12.59 -3.79 37.80
N LYS A 418 11.89 -2.70 37.51
CA LYS A 418 10.85 -2.12 38.37
C LYS A 418 9.70 -3.10 38.64
N GLU A 419 9.31 -3.90 37.65
CA GLU A 419 8.31 -4.97 37.78
C GLU A 419 8.80 -6.11 38.69
N SER A 420 10.07 -6.52 38.59
CA SER A 420 10.65 -7.51 39.51
C SER A 420 10.75 -6.98 40.95
N LEU A 421 11.10 -5.70 41.14
CA LEU A 421 11.13 -5.04 42.44
C LEU A 421 9.72 -4.91 43.04
N TYR A 422 8.72 -4.57 42.22
CA TYR A 422 7.30 -4.56 42.63
C TYR A 422 6.84 -5.94 43.11
N LYS A 423 7.24 -7.02 42.42
CA LYS A 423 6.96 -8.40 42.84
C LYS A 423 7.68 -8.79 44.14
N GLN A 424 8.90 -8.32 44.39
CA GLN A 424 9.57 -8.50 45.69
C GLN A 424 8.85 -7.75 46.81
N LEU A 425 8.51 -6.46 46.60
CA LEU A 425 7.81 -5.62 47.58
C LEU A 425 6.39 -6.15 47.89
N LEU A 426 5.72 -6.78 46.93
CA LEU A 426 4.47 -7.52 47.17
C LEU A 426 4.68 -8.69 48.14
N THR A 427 5.72 -9.51 47.92
CA THR A 427 6.03 -10.65 48.81
C THR A 427 6.42 -10.18 50.22
N GLU A 428 7.14 -9.07 50.35
CA GLU A 428 7.44 -8.44 51.66
C GLU A 428 6.16 -7.88 52.32
N TYR A 429 5.27 -7.25 51.56
CA TYR A 429 3.99 -6.76 52.05
C TYR A 429 3.03 -7.89 52.50
N GLU A 430 3.05 -9.04 51.81
CA GLU A 430 2.24 -10.21 52.20
C GLU A 430 2.78 -10.93 53.45
N THR A 431 4.08 -10.80 53.74
CA THR A 431 4.73 -11.40 54.92
C THR A 431 4.81 -10.47 56.14
N LEU A 432 4.53 -9.18 55.97
CA LEU A 432 4.35 -8.21 57.07
C LEU A 432 3.04 -8.47 57.84
N SER A 433 3.11 -8.38 59.18
CA SER A 433 1.95 -8.62 60.05
C SER A 433 0.90 -7.50 59.95
N LYS A 434 -0.37 -7.90 59.83
CA LYS A 434 -1.48 -6.99 59.46
C LYS A 434 -2.11 -6.22 60.64
N ASP A 435 -1.48 -6.27 61.82
CA ASP A 435 -1.91 -5.59 63.05
C ASP A 435 -1.32 -4.18 63.25
N VAL A 436 -0.72 -3.59 62.21
CA VAL A 436 -0.40 -2.16 62.20
C VAL A 436 -1.63 -1.38 61.73
N SER A 437 -2.26 -0.64 62.65
CA SER A 437 -3.62 -0.11 62.48
C SER A 437 -3.84 0.59 61.14
N ARG A 438 -4.88 0.15 60.41
CA ARG A 438 -5.21 0.68 59.07
C ARG A 438 -5.38 2.21 59.08
N SER A 439 -5.94 2.77 60.16
CA SER A 439 -6.09 4.21 60.37
C SER A 439 -4.77 4.98 60.39
N ALA A 440 -3.68 4.43 60.92
CA ALA A 440 -2.37 5.08 60.88
C ALA A 440 -1.86 5.21 59.44
N TYR A 441 -2.05 4.17 58.61
CA TYR A 441 -1.73 4.26 57.18
C TYR A 441 -2.70 5.16 56.42
N THR A 442 -4.01 5.15 56.69
CA THR A 442 -4.94 6.08 56.03
C THR A 442 -4.63 7.53 56.39
N MET A 443 -4.31 7.83 57.65
CA MET A 443 -3.87 9.15 58.10
C MET A 443 -2.59 9.58 57.38
N ARG A 444 -1.57 8.71 57.33
CA ARG A 444 -0.29 9.01 56.67
C ARG A 444 -0.42 9.15 55.16
N ILE A 445 -1.32 8.39 54.52
CA ILE A 445 -1.65 8.54 53.09
C ILE A 445 -2.41 9.85 52.85
N LEU A 446 -3.37 10.22 53.71
CA LEU A 446 -4.08 11.50 53.61
C LEU A 446 -3.16 12.70 53.88
N GLU A 447 -2.18 12.55 54.77
CA GLU A 447 -1.13 13.54 55.03
C GLU A 447 -0.17 13.67 53.85
N ILE A 448 0.27 12.56 53.25
CA ILE A 448 1.05 12.54 52.00
C ILE A 448 0.25 13.16 50.84
N VAL A 449 -1.04 12.83 50.68
CA VAL A 449 -1.91 13.43 49.66
C VAL A 449 -2.12 14.92 49.93
N GLY A 450 -2.25 15.34 51.20
CA GLY A 450 -2.31 16.76 51.59
C GLY A 450 -1.02 17.51 51.29
N ASN A 451 0.14 16.89 51.52
CA ASN A 451 1.45 17.47 51.20
C ASN A 451 1.71 17.50 49.69
N ILE A 452 1.34 16.47 48.93
CA ILE A 452 1.36 16.49 47.46
C ILE A 452 0.40 17.55 46.91
N LYS A 453 -0.74 17.78 47.55
CA LYS A 453 -1.67 18.86 47.16
C LYS A 453 -1.06 20.23 47.43
N LYS A 454 -0.48 20.46 48.61
CA LYS A 454 0.29 21.68 48.92
C LYS A 454 1.43 21.91 47.95
N GLN A 455 2.24 20.88 47.66
CA GLN A 455 3.32 20.97 46.68
C GLN A 455 2.79 21.29 45.28
N LYS A 456 1.63 20.75 44.86
CA LYS A 456 1.00 21.15 43.59
C LYS A 456 0.49 22.58 43.61
N GLU A 457 -0.06 23.05 44.72
CA GLU A 457 -0.51 24.44 44.90
C GLU A 457 0.70 25.41 44.90
N GLU A 458 1.80 25.06 45.57
CA GLU A 458 3.08 25.79 45.58
C GLU A 458 3.78 25.78 44.22
N ILE A 459 3.87 24.64 43.53
CA ILE A 459 4.40 24.54 42.16
C ILE A 459 3.54 25.36 41.19
N THR A 460 2.21 25.32 41.33
CA THR A 460 1.30 26.15 40.50
C THR A 460 1.52 27.63 40.78
N LYS A 461 1.74 28.02 42.04
CA LYS A 461 2.09 29.39 42.40
C LYS A 461 3.45 29.80 41.82
N ILE A 462 4.51 29.01 42.02
CA ILE A 462 5.84 29.25 41.46
C ILE A 462 5.77 29.38 39.92
N LEU A 463 4.98 28.55 39.25
CA LEU A 463 4.73 28.65 37.81
C LEU A 463 3.92 29.89 37.40
N SER A 464 3.09 30.48 38.27
CA SER A 464 2.46 31.79 38.02
C SER A 464 3.48 32.90 38.24
N ASP A 465 4.11 32.94 39.41
CA ASP A 465 5.12 33.92 39.81
C ASP A 465 6.25 33.99 38.76
N THR A 466 6.68 32.85 38.21
CA THR A 466 7.69 32.75 37.12
C THR A 466 7.16 33.29 35.78
N LYS A 467 5.90 33.01 35.43
CA LYS A 467 5.26 33.55 34.21
C LYS A 467 5.02 35.05 34.30
N ASP A 468 4.70 35.56 35.49
CA ASP A 468 4.45 36.97 35.71
C ASP A 468 5.77 37.76 35.78
N LEU A 469 6.83 37.20 36.38
CA LEU A 469 8.21 37.69 36.22
C LEU A 469 8.65 37.70 34.76
N GLN A 470 8.37 36.65 33.97
CA GLN A 470 8.72 36.63 32.55
C GLN A 470 7.95 37.69 31.74
N LYS A 471 6.67 37.95 32.07
CA LYS A 471 5.91 39.07 31.47
C LYS A 471 6.52 40.42 31.86
N GLU A 472 6.93 40.58 33.11
CA GLU A 472 7.53 41.83 33.60
C GLU A 472 8.90 42.09 32.95
N ILE A 473 9.77 41.07 32.87
CA ILE A 473 11.02 41.11 32.10
C ILE A 473 10.74 41.52 30.65
N ASN A 474 9.85 40.82 29.94
CA ASN A 474 9.53 41.13 28.54
C ASN A 474 8.93 42.55 28.36
N SER A 475 8.16 43.02 29.35
CA SER A 475 7.59 44.39 29.38
C SER A 475 8.65 45.46 29.63
N LEU A 476 9.63 45.17 30.50
CA LEU A 476 10.75 46.05 30.82
C LEU A 476 11.76 46.12 29.68
N THR A 477 12.17 44.99 29.10
CA THR A 477 13.01 44.95 27.88
C THR A 477 12.34 45.75 26.76
N GLY A 478 11.07 45.44 26.43
CA GLY A 478 10.35 46.20 25.41
C GLY A 478 10.14 47.69 25.76
N LYS A 479 10.21 48.12 27.03
CA LYS A 479 10.25 49.55 27.40
C LYS A 479 11.65 50.14 27.21
N LEU A 480 12.69 49.40 27.58
CA LEU A 480 14.08 49.77 27.39
C LEU A 480 14.38 49.99 25.90
N ASP A 481 14.02 49.05 25.03
CA ASP A 481 14.27 49.11 23.58
C ASP A 481 13.65 50.36 22.94
N ARG A 482 12.39 50.66 23.28
CA ARG A 482 11.67 51.86 22.78
C ARG A 482 12.25 53.16 23.32
N THR A 483 12.67 53.18 24.58
CA THR A 483 13.32 54.35 25.19
C THR A 483 14.71 54.57 24.59
N PHE A 484 15.44 53.47 24.35
CA PHE A 484 16.75 53.47 23.71
C PHE A 484 16.67 53.97 22.27
N ALA A 485 15.76 53.44 21.44
CA ALA A 485 15.61 53.87 20.05
C ALA A 485 15.33 55.38 19.91
N VAL A 486 14.45 55.94 20.75
CA VAL A 486 14.18 57.40 20.76
C VAL A 486 15.39 58.20 21.24
N THR A 487 16.15 57.69 22.22
CA THR A 487 17.36 58.36 22.72
C THR A 487 18.50 58.30 21.70
N ASP A 488 18.70 57.16 21.05
CA ASP A 488 19.70 56.92 20.01
C ASP A 488 19.45 57.81 18.79
N GLU A 489 18.21 57.90 18.29
CA GLU A 489 17.87 58.80 17.18
C GLU A 489 18.19 60.27 17.51
N LEU A 490 17.90 60.72 18.75
CA LEU A 490 18.20 62.08 19.20
C LEU A 490 19.71 62.33 19.29
N VAL A 491 20.48 61.43 19.91
CA VAL A 491 21.95 61.58 20.02
C VAL A 491 22.61 61.48 18.65
N PHE A 492 22.16 60.58 17.76
CA PHE A 492 22.62 60.47 16.38
C PHE A 492 22.39 61.75 15.57
N LYS A 493 21.25 62.42 15.77
CA LYS A 493 20.86 63.67 15.11
C LYS A 493 21.78 64.85 15.47
N ASP A 494 22.30 64.90 16.69
CA ASP A 494 23.26 65.92 17.13
C ASP A 494 24.73 65.51 16.87
N ALA A 495 25.07 64.21 16.95
CA ALA A 495 26.32 63.62 16.44
C ALA A 495 26.52 63.84 14.93
N LYS A 496 25.44 64.14 14.19
CA LYS A 496 25.51 64.55 12.79
C LYS A 496 26.08 65.97 12.63
N LYS A 497 25.88 66.86 13.60
CA LYS A 497 26.28 68.28 13.57
C LYS A 497 27.69 68.51 14.13
N ASP A 498 28.02 67.89 15.26
CA ASP A 498 29.29 68.09 15.96
C ASP A 498 30.19 66.84 15.86
N GLU A 499 31.43 67.01 15.41
CA GLU A 499 32.38 65.92 15.20
C GLU A 499 32.98 65.34 16.50
N SER A 500 32.98 66.10 17.59
CA SER A 500 33.34 65.58 18.92
C SER A 500 32.24 64.64 19.44
N VAL A 501 30.98 65.06 19.36
CA VAL A 501 29.81 64.24 19.71
C VAL A 501 29.73 62.99 18.82
N ARG A 502 30.11 63.10 17.54
CA ARG A 502 30.21 61.94 16.63
C ARG A 502 31.21 60.87 17.07
N LYS A 503 32.32 61.25 17.70
CA LYS A 503 33.27 60.29 18.27
C LYS A 503 32.70 59.64 19.53
N SER A 504 32.12 60.43 20.43
CA SER A 504 31.42 59.93 21.62
C SER A 504 30.29 58.95 21.28
N TYR A 505 29.51 59.24 20.23
CA TYR A 505 28.45 58.35 19.73
C TYR A 505 29.01 57.01 19.23
N LYS A 506 30.14 57.01 18.49
CA LYS A 506 30.78 55.76 18.07
C LYS A 506 31.30 54.94 19.26
N TYR A 507 31.82 55.58 20.30
CA TYR A 507 32.21 54.88 21.53
C TYR A 507 31.00 54.34 22.30
N LEU A 508 29.87 55.06 22.31
CA LEU A 508 28.61 54.57 22.90
C LEU A 508 28.05 53.36 22.15
N ALA A 509 28.02 53.41 20.80
CA ALA A 509 27.57 52.30 19.97
C ALA A 509 28.46 51.05 20.19
N ALA A 510 29.79 51.22 20.20
CA ALA A 510 30.72 50.13 20.51
C ALA A 510 30.57 49.60 21.95
N LEU A 511 30.26 50.47 22.93
CA LEU A 511 29.97 50.03 24.30
C LEU A 511 28.69 49.20 24.34
N HIS A 512 27.63 49.61 23.65
CA HIS A 512 26.40 48.83 23.52
C HIS A 512 26.63 47.49 22.82
N GLU A 513 27.40 47.44 21.73
CA GLU A 513 27.76 46.19 21.06
C GLU A 513 28.50 45.23 22.01
N ASN A 514 29.50 45.72 22.74
CA ASN A 514 30.22 44.94 23.76
C ASN A 514 29.31 44.48 24.92
N CYS A 515 28.37 45.32 25.37
CA CYS A 515 27.40 44.94 26.39
C CYS A 515 26.40 43.89 25.89
N THR A 516 25.95 43.95 24.63
CA THR A 516 25.11 42.92 24.02
C THR A 516 25.87 41.59 23.90
N GLN A 517 27.14 41.62 23.47
CA GLN A 517 28.01 40.44 23.46
C GLN A 517 28.22 39.86 24.87
N LEU A 518 28.36 40.71 25.89
CA LEU A 518 28.47 40.29 27.30
C LEU A 518 27.18 39.64 27.81
N ILE A 519 26.00 40.19 27.48
CA ILE A 519 24.70 39.60 27.80
C ILE A 519 24.57 38.22 27.15
N GLN A 520 24.84 38.10 25.85
CA GLN A 520 24.84 36.81 25.15
C GLN A 520 25.80 35.81 25.81
N THR A 521 27.02 36.24 26.15
CA THR A 521 28.00 35.39 26.84
C THR A 521 27.49 34.92 28.21
N ILE A 522 26.73 35.73 28.94
CA ILE A 522 26.12 35.37 30.23
C ILE A 522 24.95 34.40 30.03
N GLU A 523 24.12 34.57 29.00
CA GLU A 523 23.03 33.64 28.65
C GLU A 523 23.56 32.28 28.18
N ASP A 524 24.61 32.27 27.35
CA ASP A 524 25.32 31.09 26.90
C ASP A 524 25.98 30.38 28.09
N THR A 525 26.66 31.11 28.97
CA THR A 525 27.24 30.57 30.22
C THR A 525 26.14 30.02 31.15
N GLY A 526 25.00 30.70 31.24
CA GLY A 526 23.82 30.23 31.97
C GLY A 526 23.12 29.02 31.33
N THR A 527 23.46 28.68 30.09
CA THR A 527 23.04 27.45 29.40
C THR A 527 24.05 26.34 29.64
N ILE A 528 25.34 26.62 29.47
CA ILE A 528 26.43 25.70 29.77
C ILE A 528 26.40 25.27 31.24
N MET A 529 26.10 26.15 32.20
CA MET A 529 25.95 25.77 33.62
C MET A 529 24.77 24.82 33.89
N ARG A 530 23.70 24.86 33.09
CA ARG A 530 22.61 23.88 33.17
C ARG A 530 23.06 22.54 32.60
N GLU A 531 23.68 22.54 31.43
CA GLU A 531 24.21 21.32 30.80
C GLU A 531 25.28 20.63 31.66
N ILE A 532 26.19 21.40 32.29
CA ILE A 532 27.17 20.87 33.26
C ILE A 532 26.45 20.19 34.43
N ARG A 533 25.46 20.83 35.03
CA ARG A 533 24.70 20.27 36.15
C ARG A 533 23.93 19.00 35.77
N ASP A 534 23.29 19.00 34.60
CA ASP A 534 22.58 17.83 34.07
C ASP A 534 23.56 16.67 33.79
N LEU A 535 24.80 16.96 33.39
CA LEU A 535 25.88 15.97 33.23
C LEU A 535 26.45 15.50 34.58
N GLU A 536 26.57 16.37 35.58
CA GLU A 536 26.98 16.01 36.95
C GLU A 536 25.96 15.05 37.59
N GLU A 537 24.66 15.32 37.46
CA GLU A 537 23.57 14.43 37.94
C GLU A 537 23.59 13.07 37.22
N GLN A 538 23.93 13.03 35.92
CA GLN A 538 24.16 11.78 35.18
C GLN A 538 25.41 11.04 35.66
N ILE A 539 26.51 11.74 35.96
CA ILE A 539 27.76 11.14 36.46
C ILE A 539 27.55 10.56 37.86
N GLU A 540 26.81 11.25 38.75
CA GLU A 540 26.46 10.72 40.07
C GLU A 540 25.54 9.49 39.95
N THR A 541 24.57 9.54 39.03
CA THR A 541 23.68 8.41 38.70
C THR A 541 24.42 7.19 38.16
N GLU A 542 25.45 7.36 37.33
CA GLU A 542 26.29 6.24 36.84
C GLU A 542 27.23 5.70 37.95
N ASN A 543 27.87 6.57 38.72
CA ASN A 543 28.71 6.13 39.85
C ASN A 543 27.93 5.31 40.88
N GLY A 544 26.65 5.65 41.11
CA GLY A 544 25.74 4.89 41.96
C GLY A 544 25.52 3.42 41.54
N LYS A 545 25.75 3.06 40.26
CA LYS A 545 25.49 1.72 39.71
C LYS A 545 26.59 0.69 40.03
N ARG A 546 27.70 1.10 40.67
CA ARG A 546 28.82 0.23 41.12
C ARG A 546 29.42 -0.68 40.03
N THR A 547 29.36 -0.24 38.78
CA THR A 547 29.64 -1.06 37.57
C THR A 547 31.02 -1.72 37.60
N VAL A 548 32.04 -1.05 38.14
CA VAL A 548 33.41 -1.58 38.29
C VAL A 548 33.45 -2.84 39.17
N SER A 549 32.82 -2.81 40.35
CA SER A 549 32.83 -3.95 41.28
C SER A 549 32.04 -5.16 40.75
N ASN A 550 31.04 -4.92 39.91
CA ASN A 550 30.33 -5.98 39.20
C ASN A 550 31.22 -6.62 38.10
N LEU A 551 32.01 -5.82 37.37
CA LEU A 551 32.96 -6.31 36.37
C LEU A 551 34.12 -7.11 37.00
N GLU A 552 34.58 -6.71 38.19
CA GLU A 552 35.59 -7.46 38.96
C GLU A 552 35.09 -8.87 39.32
N LYS A 553 33.85 -9.00 39.84
CA LYS A 553 33.24 -10.31 40.13
C LYS A 553 33.09 -11.19 38.89
N ILE A 554 32.60 -10.62 37.77
CA ILE A 554 32.45 -11.35 36.51
C ILE A 554 33.82 -11.86 35.99
N LEU A 555 34.91 -11.15 36.27
CA LEU A 555 36.28 -11.61 35.98
C LEU A 555 36.79 -12.72 36.90
N GLU A 556 36.27 -12.84 38.13
CA GLU A 556 36.53 -13.99 39.02
C GLU A 556 35.72 -15.22 38.60
N ASP A 557 34.41 -15.06 38.35
CA ASP A 557 33.54 -16.12 37.85
C ASP A 557 34.06 -16.71 36.53
N TYR A 558 34.52 -15.86 35.61
CA TYR A 558 35.14 -16.30 34.35
C TYR A 558 36.43 -17.10 34.55
N LYS A 559 37.25 -16.78 35.56
CA LYS A 559 38.44 -17.58 35.91
C LYS A 559 38.04 -18.96 36.46
N ALA A 560 37.03 -19.01 37.33
CA ALA A 560 36.52 -20.27 37.90
C ALA A 560 36.00 -21.20 36.80
N ILE A 561 35.11 -20.70 35.93
CA ILE A 561 34.57 -21.45 34.78
C ILE A 561 35.69 -21.95 33.85
N ARG A 562 36.75 -21.16 33.66
CA ARG A 562 37.90 -21.58 32.82
C ARG A 562 38.76 -22.68 33.49
N GLN A 563 38.86 -22.70 34.81
CA GLN A 563 39.52 -23.79 35.55
C GLN A 563 38.66 -25.06 35.54
N GLU A 564 37.34 -24.96 35.70
CA GLU A 564 36.42 -26.10 35.67
C GLU A 564 36.41 -26.79 34.30
N ASN A 565 36.33 -26.01 33.21
CA ASN A 565 36.46 -26.54 31.84
C ASN A 565 37.82 -27.20 31.60
N SER A 566 38.90 -26.70 32.20
CA SER A 566 40.23 -27.34 32.14
C SER A 566 40.23 -28.70 32.84
N ALA A 567 39.58 -28.82 34.00
CA ALA A 567 39.45 -30.08 34.74
C ALA A 567 38.58 -31.11 34.01
N LEU A 568 37.49 -30.67 33.37
CA LEU A 568 36.65 -31.52 32.51
C LEU A 568 37.43 -32.02 31.28
N ALA A 569 38.20 -31.15 30.62
CA ALA A 569 39.07 -31.49 29.49
C ALA A 569 40.31 -32.33 29.86
N ALA A 570 40.58 -32.54 31.16
CA ALA A 570 41.51 -33.54 31.67
C ALA A 570 40.83 -34.90 31.83
N LYS A 571 39.67 -34.95 32.52
CA LYS A 571 38.89 -36.20 32.72
C LYS A 571 38.47 -36.88 31.41
N ILE A 572 38.08 -36.10 30.39
CA ILE A 572 37.76 -36.63 29.05
C ILE A 572 38.99 -37.29 28.39
N ARG A 573 40.21 -36.88 28.76
CA ARG A 573 41.47 -37.40 28.21
C ARG A 573 41.93 -38.69 28.87
N GLU A 574 41.60 -38.90 30.13
CA GLU A 574 41.85 -40.16 30.85
C GLU A 574 40.92 -41.29 30.38
N GLY A 575 39.73 -40.95 29.85
CA GLY A 575 38.75 -41.93 29.37
C GLY A 575 38.99 -42.50 27.97
N LEU A 576 39.97 -42.01 27.20
CA LEU A 576 40.18 -42.37 25.78
C LEU A 576 41.60 -42.90 25.54
N ASN A 577 41.76 -44.21 25.76
CA ASN A 577 43.06 -44.90 25.77
C ASN A 577 43.55 -45.32 24.36
N ILE A 578 43.89 -44.35 23.51
CA ILE A 578 44.49 -44.53 22.17
C ILE A 578 45.72 -43.60 22.05
N PRO A 579 46.87 -44.04 21.51
CA PRO A 579 48.16 -43.39 21.73
C PRO A 579 48.34 -42.04 21.00
N ALA A 580 49.21 -41.21 21.56
CA ALA A 580 49.48 -39.86 21.08
C ALA A 580 50.34 -39.82 19.80
N PHE A 581 49.95 -38.96 18.86
CA PHE A 581 50.89 -38.32 17.93
C PHE A 581 50.70 -36.79 17.98
N SER A 582 51.81 -36.07 17.89
CA SER A 582 51.87 -34.66 18.33
C SER A 582 51.81 -33.66 17.19
N CYS A 583 50.76 -32.84 17.20
CA CYS A 583 50.85 -31.40 16.97
C CYS A 583 49.83 -30.72 17.89
N GLY A 584 50.07 -29.51 18.38
CA GLY A 584 51.18 -28.62 18.08
C GLY A 584 50.71 -27.21 18.42
N SER A 585 51.07 -26.72 19.60
CA SER A 585 50.50 -25.51 20.18
C SER A 585 50.59 -24.31 19.22
N PHE A 586 49.51 -23.53 19.14
CA PHE A 586 49.57 -22.15 19.61
C PHE A 586 48.18 -21.61 19.97
N ALA A 587 47.93 -21.46 21.28
CA ALA A 587 46.85 -20.63 21.77
C ALA A 587 47.28 -19.16 21.75
N SER A 588 46.33 -18.26 21.53
CA SER A 588 46.56 -16.82 21.57
C SER A 588 46.91 -16.32 22.98
N ALA A 589 48.00 -15.56 23.09
CA ALA A 589 47.98 -14.32 23.85
C ALA A 589 47.63 -13.18 22.85
N GLY A 590 46.78 -12.20 23.14
CA GLY A 590 46.03 -11.94 24.36
C GLY A 590 46.58 -10.75 25.13
N SER A 591 45.78 -9.66 25.16
CA SER A 591 45.94 -8.50 26.05
C SER A 591 47.10 -7.54 25.64
N THR A 592 47.09 -6.23 25.91
CA THR A 592 46.13 -5.40 26.68
C THR A 592 46.30 -3.87 26.43
N MET A 593 45.35 -3.10 26.98
CA MET A 593 45.49 -1.75 27.59
C MET A 593 45.60 -0.48 26.73
N ASN A 594 44.68 0.45 27.04
CA ASN A 594 44.88 1.86 27.45
C ASN A 594 46.13 2.62 27.00
N GLY A 595 45.92 3.86 26.53
CA GLY A 595 46.99 4.83 26.20
C GLY A 595 47.23 5.92 27.27
N GLN A 596 47.55 7.12 26.77
CA GLN A 596 47.90 8.37 27.47
C GLN A 596 49.41 8.59 27.76
N LYS A 597 49.80 9.88 27.70
CA LYS A 597 51.10 10.52 28.04
C LYS A 597 52.26 10.46 27.02
N CYS A 598 52.30 11.53 26.21
CA CYS A 598 53.36 12.55 26.19
C CYS A 598 54.85 12.17 26.01
N CYS A 599 55.52 12.95 25.14
CA CYS A 599 56.96 13.28 25.14
C CYS A 599 57.91 12.08 24.88
N LYS A 600 58.78 12.11 23.86
CA LYS A 600 59.69 13.21 23.48
C LYS A 600 60.37 12.94 22.12
N ASP A 601 61.23 13.88 21.68
CA ASP A 601 62.47 13.73 20.89
C ASP A 601 62.63 12.47 19.99
N GLY A 602 62.83 12.56 18.67
CA GLY A 602 63.05 13.73 17.80
C GLY A 602 63.53 13.28 16.39
N GLN A 603 64.37 14.11 15.75
CA GLN A 603 65.41 13.83 14.73
C GLN A 603 65.41 12.45 14.01
N ASN A 604 65.63 12.33 12.68
CA ASN A 604 66.16 13.30 11.71
C ASN A 604 65.89 12.85 10.25
N CYS A 605 66.51 13.55 9.28
CA CYS A 605 67.01 13.08 7.96
C CYS A 605 66.43 11.77 7.35
N GLY A 606 66.06 11.73 6.07
CA GLY A 606 66.77 12.37 4.97
C GLY A 606 66.63 11.53 3.68
N PRO A 607 67.32 11.89 2.58
CA PRO A 607 66.77 11.69 1.24
C PRO A 607 67.60 10.75 0.33
N THR A 608 67.42 10.88 -1.00
CA THR A 608 68.24 10.33 -2.11
C THR A 608 68.09 8.84 -2.47
N LYS A 609 68.37 8.37 -3.70
CA LYS A 609 68.17 8.86 -5.10
C LYS A 609 68.80 7.81 -6.07
N HIS A 610 68.41 7.80 -7.36
CA HIS A 610 69.13 7.15 -8.49
C HIS A 610 69.25 5.59 -8.43
N LEU A 611 69.62 4.80 -9.47
CA LEU A 611 69.54 4.91 -10.96
C LEU A 611 69.74 3.51 -11.61
N ALA A 612 69.03 3.21 -12.71
CA ALA A 612 69.38 2.26 -13.80
C ALA A 612 69.62 0.75 -13.42
N ALA A 613 69.78 -0.23 -14.32
CA ALA A 613 69.73 -0.31 -15.80
C ALA A 613 69.30 -1.73 -16.29
N ASN A 614 68.92 -1.87 -17.57
CA ASN A 614 68.99 -3.04 -18.50
C ASN A 614 68.76 -4.49 -17.97
N HIS A 615 67.95 -5.33 -18.64
CA HIS A 615 68.40 -6.06 -19.85
C HIS A 615 67.27 -6.71 -20.70
N ASN A 616 67.60 -6.93 -21.99
CA ASN A 616 66.89 -7.73 -23.01
C ASN A 616 67.51 -9.17 -23.09
N PRO A 617 66.98 -10.19 -23.83
CA PRO A 617 66.30 -10.11 -25.14
C PRO A 617 65.13 -11.12 -25.42
N VAL A 618 64.76 -11.28 -26.71
CA VAL A 618 63.64 -12.07 -27.25
C VAL A 618 64.10 -13.06 -28.35
N GLY A 619 63.41 -14.19 -28.52
CA GLY A 619 63.50 -15.14 -29.66
C GLY A 619 63.27 -16.60 -29.24
N ALA A 620 62.93 -17.58 -30.09
CA ALA A 620 62.55 -17.65 -31.52
C ALA A 620 62.12 -19.13 -31.83
N ALA A 621 61.37 -19.53 -32.86
CA ALA A 621 60.45 -18.92 -33.84
C ALA A 621 59.69 -20.07 -34.57
N VAL A 622 58.71 -19.78 -35.47
CA VAL A 622 58.06 -20.77 -36.36
C VAL A 622 58.14 -20.30 -37.83
N THR A 623 58.40 -21.23 -38.75
CA THR A 623 58.63 -20.97 -40.19
C THR A 623 57.49 -21.46 -41.09
N SER A 624 57.43 -20.92 -42.31
CA SER A 624 56.45 -21.30 -43.32
C SER A 624 56.97 -22.37 -44.28
N HIS A 625 56.05 -23.08 -44.95
CA HIS A 625 56.26 -23.39 -46.36
C HIS A 625 54.95 -23.35 -47.16
N ARG A 626 55.11 -23.24 -48.48
CA ARG A 626 54.08 -22.93 -49.49
C ARG A 626 54.24 -23.93 -50.63
N HIS A 627 53.12 -24.39 -51.21
CA HIS A 627 53.08 -24.99 -52.53
C HIS A 627 51.87 -24.49 -53.32
N GLN A 628 51.90 -24.66 -54.63
CA GLN A 628 51.05 -24.01 -55.62
C GLN A 628 51.12 -24.83 -56.92
N ILE A 629 50.02 -25.00 -57.68
CA ILE A 629 49.93 -25.13 -59.16
C ILE A 629 48.58 -25.76 -59.62
N VAL A 630 47.85 -25.01 -60.45
CA VAL A 630 46.98 -25.39 -61.60
C VAL A 630 46.01 -26.60 -61.51
N GLY A 631 44.72 -26.32 -61.77
CA GLY A 631 43.67 -27.26 -62.22
C GLY A 631 42.66 -26.54 -63.13
N LYS A 632 41.99 -27.23 -64.07
CA LYS A 632 41.34 -26.59 -65.23
C LYS A 632 39.95 -27.18 -65.61
N ASN A 633 39.00 -26.29 -65.90
CA ASN A 633 37.80 -26.44 -66.76
C ASN A 633 36.60 -27.36 -66.40
N ARG A 634 35.42 -26.74 -66.59
CA ARG A 634 34.15 -27.23 -67.18
C ARG A 634 33.15 -28.05 -66.34
N GLY A 635 31.87 -27.71 -66.59
CA GLY A 635 30.65 -28.31 -66.06
C GLY A 635 29.48 -27.35 -66.33
N GLU A 636 28.95 -27.35 -67.55
CA GLU A 636 27.75 -26.57 -67.92
C GLU A 636 26.50 -27.42 -67.70
N GLU A 637 25.45 -26.85 -67.09
CA GLU A 637 24.07 -27.21 -67.45
C GLU A 637 23.12 -26.04 -67.17
N SER A 638 22.05 -25.92 -67.95
CA SER A 638 21.19 -24.73 -67.95
C SER A 638 19.73 -25.05 -67.66
N LEU A 639 19.08 -24.23 -66.84
CA LEU A 639 17.63 -24.09 -66.87
C LEU A 639 17.25 -22.61 -66.86
N THR A 640 16.58 -22.17 -67.93
CA THR A 640 16.14 -20.79 -68.12
C THR A 640 14.71 -20.59 -67.59
N LYS A 641 14.42 -19.42 -67.02
CA LYS A 641 13.09 -18.80 -67.15
C LYS A 641 13.09 -17.30 -66.90
N SER A 642 12.62 -16.59 -67.92
CA SER A 642 12.45 -15.14 -68.04
C SER A 642 11.92 -14.43 -66.80
N GLY A 643 12.68 -13.47 -66.27
CA GLY A 643 12.14 -12.39 -65.45
C GLY A 643 11.51 -11.32 -66.35
N ARG A 644 10.17 -11.24 -66.37
CA ARG A 644 9.46 -10.12 -67.01
C ARG A 644 9.50 -8.90 -66.07
N ALA A 645 10.00 -7.77 -66.58
CA ALA A 645 9.86 -6.50 -65.90
C ALA A 645 8.38 -6.07 -65.92
N PHE A 646 7.80 -5.80 -64.74
CA PHE A 646 6.55 -5.07 -64.62
C PHE A 646 6.84 -3.59 -64.37
N SER A 647 6.55 -2.75 -65.36
CA SER A 647 6.48 -1.31 -65.16
C SER A 647 5.26 -1.00 -64.28
N SER A 648 5.49 -0.51 -63.07
CA SER A 648 4.40 0.01 -62.24
C SER A 648 4.09 1.45 -62.63
N THR A 649 3.21 1.64 -63.61
CA THR A 649 2.58 2.94 -63.90
C THR A 649 1.47 3.24 -62.89
N ALA A 650 1.80 3.20 -61.60
CA ALA A 650 1.00 3.80 -60.55
C ALA A 650 1.41 5.28 -60.42
N PRO A 651 0.46 6.23 -60.35
CA PRO A 651 0.81 7.61 -60.07
C PRO A 651 1.44 7.73 -58.69
N GLN A 652 2.45 8.60 -58.56
CA GLN A 652 2.97 9.03 -57.26
C GLN A 652 1.89 9.86 -56.56
N ILE A 653 1.02 9.20 -55.80
CA ILE A 653 -0.04 9.85 -55.02
C ILE A 653 0.64 10.73 -53.97
N ASN A 654 0.45 12.06 -54.03
CA ASN A 654 0.95 12.95 -52.99
C ASN A 654 0.36 12.50 -51.63
N ASN A 655 1.23 12.24 -50.64
CA ASN A 655 0.86 11.88 -49.28
C ASN A 655 -0.22 12.81 -48.70
N LYS A 656 -0.14 14.12 -48.99
CA LYS A 656 -1.17 15.12 -48.61
C LYS A 656 -2.56 14.74 -49.14
N THR A 657 -2.66 14.36 -50.41
CA THR A 657 -3.92 13.95 -51.04
C THR A 657 -4.41 12.61 -50.48
N TYR A 658 -3.52 11.66 -50.23
CA TYR A 658 -3.87 10.38 -49.60
C TYR A 658 -4.43 10.56 -48.19
N LEU A 659 -3.78 11.37 -47.36
CA LEU A 659 -4.23 11.69 -46.00
C LEU A 659 -5.62 12.32 -46.02
N TRP A 660 -5.83 13.37 -46.83
CA TRP A 660 -7.15 14.01 -46.96
C TRP A 660 -8.22 13.10 -47.55
N ALA A 661 -7.87 12.13 -48.41
CA ALA A 661 -8.82 11.11 -48.87
C ALA A 661 -9.27 10.22 -47.71
N ARG A 662 -8.35 9.64 -46.93
CA ARG A 662 -8.67 8.79 -45.76
C ARG A 662 -9.45 9.54 -44.68
N TYR A 663 -9.16 10.83 -44.48
CA TYR A 663 -9.93 11.72 -43.60
C TYR A 663 -11.38 11.86 -44.07
N ASN A 664 -11.61 12.23 -45.34
CA ASN A 664 -12.96 12.47 -45.86
C ASN A 664 -13.79 11.18 -45.92
N GLU A 665 -13.14 10.06 -46.26
CA GLU A 665 -13.71 8.72 -46.23
C GLU A 665 -14.19 8.34 -44.82
N MET A 666 -13.33 8.48 -43.81
CA MET A 666 -13.67 8.20 -42.41
C MET A 666 -14.73 9.16 -41.87
N LYS A 667 -14.68 10.45 -42.22
CA LYS A 667 -15.63 11.47 -41.77
C LYS A 667 -17.03 11.22 -42.34
N ARG A 668 -17.12 10.73 -43.58
CA ARG A 668 -18.37 10.21 -44.16
C ARG A 668 -18.85 8.95 -43.43
N LEU A 669 -17.97 7.96 -43.22
CA LEU A 669 -18.32 6.74 -42.51
C LEU A 669 -18.88 7.03 -41.11
N VAL A 670 -18.29 7.95 -40.34
CA VAL A 670 -18.81 8.33 -39.01
C VAL A 670 -20.20 8.97 -39.07
N HIS A 671 -20.50 9.75 -40.12
CA HIS A 671 -21.84 10.30 -40.34
C HIS A 671 -22.85 9.20 -40.67
N ASP A 672 -22.46 8.22 -41.49
CA ASP A 672 -23.33 7.10 -41.90
C ASP A 672 -23.47 6.01 -40.80
N LEU A 673 -22.55 5.96 -39.83
CA LEU A 673 -22.50 5.01 -38.71
C LEU A 673 -23.43 5.32 -37.53
N ILE A 674 -24.13 6.46 -37.53
CA ILE A 674 -25.03 6.88 -36.43
C ILE A 674 -26.48 6.93 -36.94
N PRO A 675 -27.26 5.83 -36.81
CA PRO A 675 -28.65 5.82 -37.21
C PRO A 675 -29.51 6.83 -36.41
N PRO A 676 -30.47 7.51 -37.04
CA PRO A 676 -31.39 8.41 -36.35
C PRO A 676 -32.09 7.73 -35.17
N GLY A 677 -32.00 8.33 -33.99
CA GLY A 677 -32.63 7.84 -32.76
C GLY A 677 -31.76 6.95 -31.86
N VAL A 678 -30.59 6.48 -32.30
CA VAL A 678 -29.65 5.70 -31.45
C VAL A 678 -29.20 6.49 -30.21
N CYS A 679 -29.18 7.81 -30.29
CA CYS A 679 -28.84 8.68 -29.17
C CYS A 679 -29.85 8.62 -28.00
N ASN A 680 -31.08 8.13 -28.20
CA ASN A 680 -32.10 8.07 -27.14
C ASN A 680 -32.08 6.79 -26.28
N LEU A 681 -31.04 5.96 -26.37
CA LEU A 681 -31.02 4.61 -25.79
C LEU A 681 -30.68 4.54 -24.28
N LEU A 682 -30.04 5.56 -23.69
CA LEU A 682 -29.75 5.54 -22.24
C LEU A 682 -30.95 6.13 -21.47
N ASN A 683 -31.61 5.30 -20.67
CA ASN A 683 -32.65 5.76 -19.75
C ASN A 683 -32.00 6.50 -18.57
N PRO A 684 -32.34 7.79 -18.30
CA PRO A 684 -31.80 8.53 -17.15
C PRO A 684 -32.13 7.91 -15.78
N SER A 685 -33.13 7.03 -15.73
CA SER A 685 -33.56 6.31 -14.52
C SER A 685 -32.94 4.90 -14.40
N THR A 686 -31.88 4.61 -15.14
CA THR A 686 -31.08 3.38 -15.02
C THR A 686 -30.18 3.40 -13.78
N ILE A 687 -29.97 2.23 -13.18
CA ILE A 687 -28.95 1.97 -12.16
C ILE A 687 -27.71 1.40 -12.84
N TYR A 688 -26.54 1.91 -12.48
CA TYR A 688 -25.24 1.53 -13.05
C TYR A 688 -24.43 0.71 -12.04
N ALA A 689 -23.82 -0.38 -12.49
CA ALA A 689 -23.11 -1.32 -11.64
C ALA A 689 -21.58 -1.24 -11.82
N ASN A 690 -20.86 -1.06 -10.71
CA ASN A 690 -19.41 -1.21 -10.62
C ASN A 690 -19.02 -2.64 -10.19
N ASN A 691 -19.83 -3.25 -9.33
CA ASN A 691 -19.71 -4.64 -8.85
C ASN A 691 -21.01 -5.42 -9.11
N GLU A 692 -20.96 -6.74 -8.95
CA GLU A 692 -22.15 -7.60 -8.98
C GLU A 692 -22.96 -7.47 -7.69
N VAL A 693 -24.28 -7.22 -7.82
CA VAL A 693 -25.21 -7.07 -6.70
C VAL A 693 -26.55 -7.72 -7.05
N ASN A 694 -26.86 -8.83 -6.39
CA ASN A 694 -28.20 -9.40 -6.33
C ASN A 694 -29.02 -8.63 -5.27
N LEU A 695 -30.20 -8.10 -5.63
CA LEU A 695 -31.09 -7.43 -4.67
C LEU A 695 -31.80 -8.42 -3.72
N GLU A 696 -31.90 -9.70 -4.09
CA GLU A 696 -32.67 -10.69 -3.33
C GLU A 696 -31.97 -10.99 -1.98
N GLU A 697 -30.65 -11.15 -2.05
CA GLU A 697 -29.73 -11.38 -0.92
C GLU A 697 -29.70 -10.23 0.11
N VAL A 698 -30.10 -9.01 -0.29
CA VAL A 698 -30.10 -7.83 0.58
C VAL A 698 -31.33 -7.84 1.47
N ASP A 699 -31.16 -8.12 2.76
CA ASP A 699 -32.26 -8.14 3.74
C ASP A 699 -32.49 -6.78 4.41
N ILE A 700 -31.46 -5.93 4.47
CA ILE A 700 -31.48 -4.66 5.19
C ILE A 700 -31.04 -3.51 4.29
N TYR A 701 -31.89 -2.49 4.16
CA TYR A 701 -31.66 -1.28 3.38
C TYR A 701 -31.46 -0.09 4.33
N GLY A 702 -30.37 0.66 4.15
CA GLY A 702 -30.04 1.83 4.95
C GLY A 702 -29.91 3.08 4.10
N PHE A 703 -30.19 4.24 4.68
CA PHE A 703 -30.19 5.52 3.95
C PHE A 703 -29.56 6.65 4.77
N ASP A 704 -28.99 7.67 4.10
CA ASP A 704 -29.01 9.04 4.62
C ASP A 704 -30.32 9.74 4.24
N TYR A 705 -30.61 10.86 4.88
CA TYR A 705 -31.73 11.74 4.63
C TYR A 705 -31.41 12.76 3.52
N ASP A 706 -30.46 13.65 3.76
CA ASP A 706 -30.14 14.77 2.87
C ASP A 706 -29.55 14.30 1.54
N TYR A 707 -29.99 14.88 0.43
CA TYR A 707 -29.67 14.51 -0.97
C TYR A 707 -29.89 13.04 -1.38
N THR A 708 -30.32 12.18 -0.47
CA THR A 708 -30.46 10.72 -0.64
C THR A 708 -31.93 10.30 -0.62
N LEU A 709 -32.67 10.65 0.44
CA LEU A 709 -34.14 10.54 0.50
C LEU A 709 -34.80 11.88 0.17
N ALA A 710 -34.27 12.99 0.70
CA ALA A 710 -34.72 14.34 0.42
C ALA A 710 -33.80 14.99 -0.62
N LEU A 711 -34.15 14.88 -1.90
CA LEU A 711 -33.42 15.52 -3.00
C LEU A 711 -33.77 17.02 -3.05
N TYR A 712 -32.78 17.91 -2.90
CA TYR A 712 -33.04 19.35 -2.85
C TYR A 712 -32.95 20.05 -4.21
N SER A 713 -33.76 21.10 -4.36
CA SER A 713 -33.74 22.03 -5.51
C SER A 713 -32.51 22.95 -5.47
N SER A 714 -31.87 23.19 -6.63
CA SER A 714 -30.70 24.07 -6.78
C SER A 714 -30.96 25.55 -6.46
N ALA A 715 -32.22 25.94 -6.28
CA ALA A 715 -32.58 27.23 -5.67
C ALA A 715 -32.04 27.39 -4.24
N LEU A 716 -31.65 26.29 -3.58
CA LEU A 716 -31.00 26.32 -2.26
C LEU A 716 -29.55 26.85 -2.32
N ASP A 717 -28.81 26.55 -3.39
CA ASP A 717 -27.40 26.95 -3.54
C ASP A 717 -27.25 28.48 -3.50
N GLU A 718 -28.13 29.18 -4.23
CA GLU A 718 -28.17 30.64 -4.27
C GLU A 718 -28.41 31.23 -2.87
N MET A 719 -29.29 30.61 -2.07
CA MET A 719 -29.56 31.07 -0.70
C MET A 719 -28.37 30.84 0.23
N ILE A 720 -27.70 29.69 0.13
CA ILE A 720 -26.48 29.37 0.89
C ILE A 720 -25.37 30.36 0.51
N TYR A 721 -25.11 30.55 -0.79
CA TYR A 721 -24.14 31.52 -1.32
C TYR A 721 -24.43 32.94 -0.80
N ASN A 722 -25.66 33.43 -0.97
CA ASN A 722 -26.04 34.78 -0.57
C ASN A 722 -25.89 34.98 0.94
N LYS A 723 -26.22 33.98 1.77
CA LYS A 723 -26.12 34.11 3.22
C LYS A 723 -24.69 33.98 3.76
N ALA A 724 -23.84 33.17 3.12
CA ALA A 724 -22.41 33.15 3.41
C ALA A 724 -21.73 34.46 2.96
N ARG A 725 -22.10 35.02 1.79
CA ARG A 725 -21.69 36.35 1.32
C ARG A 725 -22.04 37.46 2.33
N GLU A 726 -23.27 37.44 2.87
CA GLU A 726 -23.66 38.33 3.98
C GLU A 726 -22.76 38.15 5.21
N PHE A 727 -22.45 36.91 5.62
CA PHE A 727 -21.61 36.67 6.80
C PHE A 727 -20.16 37.13 6.62
N LEU A 728 -19.58 37.02 5.42
CA LEU A 728 -18.25 37.57 5.14
C LEU A 728 -18.21 39.09 5.37
N VAL A 729 -19.19 39.84 4.87
CA VAL A 729 -19.28 41.30 5.07
C VAL A 729 -19.61 41.64 6.54
N GLN A 730 -20.62 40.98 7.13
CA GLN A 730 -21.13 41.33 8.46
C GLN A 730 -20.21 40.89 9.60
N HIS A 731 -19.68 39.66 9.55
CA HIS A 731 -18.84 39.08 10.61
C HIS A 731 -17.34 39.23 10.33
N TYR A 732 -16.88 38.87 9.13
CA TYR A 732 -15.45 38.88 8.76
C TYR A 732 -14.96 40.24 8.25
N LYS A 733 -15.85 41.22 8.08
CA LYS A 733 -15.57 42.59 7.60
C LYS A 733 -14.93 42.65 6.20
N TYR A 734 -15.30 41.70 5.35
CA TYR A 734 -14.95 41.74 3.93
C TYR A 734 -15.60 42.96 3.26
N PRO A 735 -14.97 43.55 2.22
CA PRO A 735 -15.47 44.77 1.58
C PRO A 735 -16.90 44.63 1.04
N GLU A 736 -17.75 45.64 1.30
CA GLU A 736 -19.15 45.67 0.86
C GLU A 736 -19.32 45.54 -0.67
N GLY A 737 -18.27 45.84 -1.44
CA GLY A 737 -18.23 45.63 -2.89
C GLY A 737 -18.42 44.17 -3.34
N ILE A 738 -18.15 43.19 -2.47
CA ILE A 738 -18.41 41.77 -2.75
C ILE A 738 -19.92 41.47 -2.86
N SER A 739 -20.77 42.29 -2.23
CA SER A 739 -22.24 42.20 -2.38
C SER A 739 -22.75 42.48 -3.80
N LYS A 740 -21.87 42.85 -4.74
CA LYS A 740 -22.16 42.97 -6.18
C LYS A 740 -21.95 41.67 -6.96
N TYR A 741 -21.29 40.68 -6.38
CA TYR A 741 -21.02 39.38 -7.01
C TYR A 741 -22.13 38.41 -6.62
N ASP A 742 -23.16 38.29 -7.44
CA ASP A 742 -24.28 37.36 -7.23
C ASP A 742 -23.89 35.91 -7.57
N TYR A 743 -24.74 34.95 -7.19
CA TYR A 743 -24.50 33.54 -7.48
C TYR A 743 -24.49 33.30 -8.99
N ILE A 744 -23.58 32.45 -9.48
CA ILE A 744 -23.46 32.08 -10.89
C ILE A 744 -23.85 30.60 -11.03
N PRO A 745 -25.11 30.29 -11.42
CA PRO A 745 -25.53 28.92 -11.66
C PRO A 745 -24.63 28.24 -12.70
N ASN A 746 -24.29 26.97 -12.45
CA ASN A 746 -23.40 26.18 -13.30
C ASN A 746 -21.98 26.76 -13.50
N PHE A 747 -21.48 27.64 -12.63
CA PHE A 747 -20.05 27.99 -12.64
C PHE A 747 -19.20 26.78 -12.23
N ALA A 748 -19.34 26.33 -10.98
CA ALA A 748 -18.63 25.17 -10.43
C ALA A 748 -19.37 23.85 -10.70
N THR A 749 -18.67 22.72 -10.52
CA THR A 749 -19.23 21.37 -10.52
C THR A 749 -18.77 20.60 -9.29
N ARG A 750 -19.52 19.58 -8.87
CA ARG A 750 -19.08 18.62 -7.84
C ARG A 750 -17.76 17.92 -8.26
N GLY A 751 -16.95 17.55 -7.27
CA GLY A 751 -15.72 16.78 -7.45
C GLY A 751 -14.44 17.59 -7.76
N LEU A 752 -14.55 18.91 -7.93
CA LEU A 752 -13.42 19.81 -8.21
C LEU A 752 -12.44 19.94 -7.02
N HIS A 753 -11.26 20.47 -7.31
CA HIS A 753 -10.16 20.66 -6.36
C HIS A 753 -9.78 22.14 -6.26
N TYR A 754 -9.45 22.60 -5.06
CA TYR A 754 -9.00 23.96 -4.79
C TYR A 754 -7.62 23.96 -4.11
N ASP A 755 -6.64 24.58 -4.78
CA ASP A 755 -5.30 24.77 -4.22
C ASP A 755 -5.34 25.96 -3.26
N ILE A 756 -5.40 25.64 -1.96
CA ILE A 756 -5.56 26.62 -0.88
C ILE A 756 -4.34 27.57 -0.85
N GLN A 757 -3.17 27.15 -1.31
CA GLN A 757 -1.96 27.98 -1.30
C GLN A 757 -1.87 28.91 -2.53
N LYS A 758 -2.48 28.55 -3.66
CA LYS A 758 -2.43 29.34 -4.91
C LYS A 758 -3.72 30.08 -5.24
N GLY A 759 -4.81 29.82 -4.51
CA GLY A 759 -6.13 30.40 -4.78
C GLY A 759 -6.71 29.94 -6.12
N LEU A 760 -6.55 28.65 -6.47
CA LEU A 760 -6.92 28.11 -7.78
C LEU A 760 -7.98 27.01 -7.67
N LEU A 761 -9.10 27.16 -8.38
CA LEU A 761 -10.10 26.10 -8.58
C LEU A 761 -9.80 25.34 -9.87
N MET A 762 -9.77 24.01 -9.83
CA MET A 762 -9.39 23.18 -10.99
C MET A 762 -10.02 21.78 -10.98
N LYS A 763 -10.01 21.15 -12.16
CA LYS A 763 -10.39 19.75 -12.33
C LYS A 763 -9.17 18.84 -12.46
N ILE A 764 -9.20 17.69 -11.78
CA ILE A 764 -8.09 16.74 -11.70
C ILE A 764 -8.59 15.34 -12.07
N ASP A 765 -7.79 14.62 -12.87
CA ASP A 765 -8.09 13.27 -13.32
C ASP A 765 -7.76 12.18 -12.28
N ALA A 766 -8.16 10.94 -12.58
CA ALA A 766 -7.93 9.77 -11.73
C ALA A 766 -6.45 9.51 -11.40
N PHE A 767 -5.51 10.04 -12.18
CA PHE A 767 -4.06 9.88 -12.05
C PHE A 767 -3.36 11.11 -11.43
N HIS A 768 -4.14 12.10 -11.01
CA HIS A 768 -3.72 13.40 -10.45
C HIS A 768 -3.15 14.42 -11.46
N TYR A 769 -3.45 14.28 -12.76
CA TYR A 769 -3.17 15.34 -13.75
C TYR A 769 -4.28 16.39 -13.77
N ILE A 770 -3.90 17.66 -13.76
CA ILE A 770 -4.81 18.79 -13.95
C ILE A 770 -5.29 18.80 -15.41
N GLN A 771 -6.61 18.91 -15.62
CA GLN A 771 -7.17 19.14 -16.94
C GLN A 771 -6.90 20.61 -17.34
N LEU A 772 -6.01 20.80 -18.31
CA LEU A 772 -5.73 22.09 -18.94
C LEU A 772 -7.02 22.71 -19.53
N GLY A 773 -7.09 24.04 -19.57
CA GLY A 773 -8.30 24.77 -19.91
C GLY A 773 -9.44 24.68 -18.88
N THR A 774 -9.19 24.17 -17.66
CA THR A 774 -10.18 24.10 -16.56
C THR A 774 -9.65 24.64 -15.22
N VAL A 775 -8.57 25.43 -15.23
CA VAL A 775 -8.02 26.09 -14.03
C VAL A 775 -8.51 27.53 -13.97
N TYR A 776 -9.00 27.96 -12.81
CA TYR A 776 -9.55 29.30 -12.58
C TYR A 776 -8.88 29.96 -11.37
N ARG A 777 -8.53 31.25 -11.51
CA ARG A 777 -8.12 32.14 -10.42
C ARG A 777 -9.20 33.22 -10.31
N GLY A 778 -9.90 33.24 -9.18
CA GLY A 778 -11.20 33.91 -9.12
C GLY A 778 -12.17 33.33 -10.15
N LEU A 779 -12.86 34.20 -10.90
CA LEU A 779 -13.79 33.83 -11.98
C LEU A 779 -13.10 33.74 -13.35
N LYS A 780 -11.78 34.00 -13.43
CA LYS A 780 -11.02 34.11 -14.68
C LYS A 780 -10.21 32.83 -14.92
N PRO A 781 -10.21 32.25 -16.14
CA PRO A 781 -9.40 31.08 -16.46
C PRO A 781 -7.90 31.44 -16.48
N VAL A 782 -7.07 30.54 -15.98
CA VAL A 782 -5.61 30.69 -15.96
C VAL A 782 -5.01 30.09 -17.24
N PRO A 783 -4.10 30.78 -17.96
CA PRO A 783 -3.44 30.22 -19.13
C PRO A 783 -2.64 28.97 -18.82
N ASP A 784 -2.72 27.95 -19.68
CA ASP A 784 -2.09 26.65 -19.44
C ASP A 784 -0.56 26.73 -19.25
N GLU A 785 0.10 27.67 -19.93
CA GLU A 785 1.52 27.97 -19.68
C GLU A 785 1.81 28.43 -18.24
N GLU A 786 0.90 29.21 -17.64
CA GLU A 786 1.04 29.67 -16.26
C GLU A 786 0.77 28.51 -15.29
N VAL A 787 -0.25 27.69 -15.55
CA VAL A 787 -0.51 26.45 -14.80
C VAL A 787 0.74 25.56 -14.80
N MET A 788 1.33 25.29 -15.97
CA MET A 788 2.56 24.49 -16.08
C MET A 788 3.73 25.10 -15.31
N LYS A 789 3.89 26.43 -15.29
CA LYS A 789 4.92 27.12 -14.48
C LYS A 789 4.64 26.97 -12.98
N LEU A 790 3.39 27.13 -12.53
CA LEU A 790 2.97 27.02 -11.13
C LEU A 790 3.06 25.60 -10.53
N TYR A 791 3.08 24.56 -11.38
CA TYR A 791 3.26 23.16 -10.98
C TYR A 791 4.60 22.56 -11.46
N GLY A 792 5.60 23.41 -11.74
CA GLY A 792 7.01 23.00 -11.87
C GLY A 792 7.39 22.37 -13.20
N GLY A 793 6.74 22.77 -14.30
CA GLY A 793 6.94 22.21 -15.64
C GLY A 793 6.08 20.98 -15.93
N SER A 794 5.16 20.63 -15.04
CA SER A 794 4.21 19.52 -15.17
C SER A 794 2.82 19.96 -14.76
N ASN A 795 1.78 19.25 -15.22
CA ASN A 795 0.40 19.39 -14.75
C ASN A 795 0.02 18.29 -13.72
N HIS A 796 0.97 17.50 -13.21
CA HIS A 796 0.72 16.47 -12.20
C HIS A 796 0.79 17.02 -10.76
N VAL A 797 -0.24 16.74 -9.95
CA VAL A 797 -0.31 17.12 -8.52
C VAL A 797 0.16 15.96 -7.64
N PRO A 798 1.26 16.09 -6.87
CA PRO A 798 1.74 15.02 -5.99
C PRO A 798 0.73 14.61 -4.91
N LEU A 799 0.64 13.30 -4.65
CA LEU A 799 -0.31 12.71 -3.68
C LEU A 799 -0.26 13.34 -2.28
N HIS A 800 0.92 13.79 -1.82
CA HIS A 800 1.09 14.44 -0.51
C HIS A 800 0.46 15.86 -0.44
N GLN A 801 0.00 16.44 -1.55
CA GLN A 801 -0.67 17.75 -1.58
C GLN A 801 -2.20 17.60 -1.50
N VAL A 802 -2.73 16.51 -2.06
CA VAL A 802 -4.16 16.12 -2.02
C VAL A 802 -4.52 15.20 -0.83
N SER A 803 -3.54 14.65 -0.10
CA SER A 803 -3.75 13.77 1.04
C SER A 803 -3.39 14.44 2.36
N GLY A 804 -4.38 14.59 3.26
CA GLY A 804 -4.17 15.04 4.65
C GLY A 804 -3.57 13.97 5.58
N PHE A 805 -3.26 12.77 5.08
CA PHE A 805 -2.77 11.64 5.88
C PHE A 805 -1.40 11.90 6.55
N TYR A 806 -0.63 12.88 6.07
CA TYR A 806 0.73 13.18 6.55
C TYR A 806 0.77 14.26 7.65
N GLY A 807 -0.27 14.37 8.47
CA GLY A 807 -0.26 15.15 9.73
C GLY A 807 -0.25 16.68 9.61
N LYS A 808 -0.09 17.23 8.40
CA LYS A 808 -0.41 18.62 8.07
C LYS A 808 -1.63 18.61 7.15
N GLY A 809 -2.55 19.55 7.35
CA GLY A 809 -3.79 19.63 6.58
C GLY A 809 -3.55 19.69 5.06
N PRO A 810 -4.46 19.16 4.25
CA PRO A 810 -4.26 19.05 2.80
C PRO A 810 -4.10 20.44 2.17
N LYS A 811 -3.09 20.61 1.31
CA LYS A 811 -2.86 21.85 0.55
C LYS A 811 -3.90 22.05 -0.55
N MET A 812 -4.46 20.95 -1.03
CA MET A 812 -5.49 20.88 -2.06
C MET A 812 -6.75 20.27 -1.45
N LYS A 813 -7.81 21.06 -1.27
CA LYS A 813 -9.13 20.57 -0.86
C LYS A 813 -9.83 19.96 -2.07
N GLN A 814 -10.46 18.80 -1.92
CA GLN A 814 -11.47 18.33 -2.87
C GLN A 814 -12.87 18.60 -2.32
N PHE A 815 -13.76 19.10 -3.18
CA PHE A 815 -15.17 19.35 -2.88
C PHE A 815 -16.03 18.19 -3.40
N MET A 816 -16.33 17.24 -2.51
CA MET A 816 -17.09 16.00 -2.80
C MET A 816 -18.60 16.14 -2.52
N ASP A 817 -19.00 17.20 -1.85
CA ASP A 817 -20.36 17.50 -1.41
C ASP A 817 -21.10 18.37 -2.45
N VAL A 818 -22.41 18.17 -2.58
CA VAL A 818 -23.28 19.07 -3.35
C VAL A 818 -23.35 20.44 -2.66
N PHE A 819 -23.39 20.49 -1.31
CA PHE A 819 -23.39 21.74 -0.53
C PHE A 819 -22.10 22.58 -0.73
N SER A 820 -21.02 22.00 -1.26
CA SER A 820 -19.80 22.75 -1.59
C SER A 820 -19.85 23.48 -2.94
N ILE A 821 -20.91 23.32 -3.75
CA ILE A 821 -21.07 24.10 -5.00
C ILE A 821 -21.15 25.62 -4.74
N PRO A 822 -22.02 26.12 -3.82
CA PRO A 822 -22.00 27.54 -3.45
C PRO A 822 -20.70 27.97 -2.74
N GLU A 823 -20.03 27.08 -2.00
CA GLU A 823 -18.70 27.35 -1.40
C GLU A 823 -17.65 27.62 -2.48
N MET A 824 -17.55 26.77 -3.52
CA MET A 824 -16.63 26.94 -4.65
C MET A 824 -16.89 28.24 -5.43
N THR A 825 -18.17 28.57 -5.65
CA THR A 825 -18.56 29.81 -6.34
C THR A 825 -18.25 31.05 -5.50
N LEU A 826 -18.42 30.99 -4.17
CA LEU A 826 -18.08 32.10 -3.26
C LEU A 826 -16.57 32.30 -3.09
N LEU A 827 -15.80 31.21 -3.03
CA LEU A 827 -14.33 31.26 -3.12
C LEU A 827 -13.90 31.97 -4.40
N ALA A 828 -14.45 31.59 -5.55
CA ALA A 828 -14.11 32.20 -6.83
C ALA A 828 -14.54 33.68 -6.92
N ALA A 829 -15.72 34.04 -6.43
CA ALA A 829 -16.20 35.42 -6.43
C ALA A 829 -15.37 36.36 -5.54
N ALA A 830 -15.07 35.96 -4.29
CA ALA A 830 -14.29 36.78 -3.37
C ALA A 830 -12.81 36.92 -3.81
N ASN A 831 -12.24 35.84 -4.34
CA ASN A 831 -10.90 35.81 -4.96
C ASN A 831 -10.83 36.74 -6.18
N ASP A 832 -11.85 36.72 -7.06
CA ASP A 832 -11.94 37.63 -8.20
C ASP A 832 -12.09 39.10 -7.78
N TYR A 833 -12.85 39.37 -6.71
CA TYR A 833 -13.00 40.71 -6.17
C TYR A 833 -11.66 41.29 -5.70
N PHE A 834 -10.90 40.55 -4.87
CA PHE A 834 -9.60 41.04 -4.40
C PHE A 834 -8.62 41.32 -5.54
N ILE A 835 -8.52 40.39 -6.50
CA ILE A 835 -7.67 40.56 -7.70
C ILE A 835 -8.12 41.75 -8.55
N SER A 836 -9.43 41.95 -8.74
CA SER A 836 -9.96 43.03 -9.60
C SER A 836 -9.93 44.42 -8.94
N ASN A 837 -9.62 44.51 -7.65
CA ASN A 837 -9.49 45.77 -6.90
C ASN A 837 -8.06 46.01 -6.38
N ASP A 838 -7.08 45.18 -6.81
CA ASP A 838 -5.67 45.25 -6.39
C ASP A 838 -5.46 45.21 -4.85
N ILE A 839 -6.24 44.34 -4.19
CA ILE A 839 -6.19 44.13 -2.74
C ILE A 839 -5.27 42.93 -2.44
N GLU A 840 -4.30 43.11 -1.54
CA GLU A 840 -3.46 42.02 -1.03
C GLU A 840 -4.18 41.20 0.04
N TYR A 841 -4.13 39.86 -0.06
CA TYR A 841 -4.81 38.91 0.81
C TYR A 841 -4.04 37.57 0.84
N ASP A 842 -4.27 36.76 1.88
CA ASP A 842 -3.78 35.38 1.94
C ASP A 842 -4.89 34.40 1.46
N PRO A 843 -4.66 33.64 0.36
CA PRO A 843 -5.58 32.61 -0.10
C PRO A 843 -5.95 31.55 0.95
N VAL A 844 -5.09 31.29 1.94
CA VAL A 844 -5.35 30.34 3.05
C VAL A 844 -6.39 30.89 4.02
N HIS A 845 -6.31 32.19 4.34
CA HIS A 845 -7.32 32.86 5.17
C HIS A 845 -8.63 33.04 4.42
N LEU A 846 -8.59 33.44 3.14
CA LEU A 846 -9.78 33.49 2.28
C LEU A 846 -10.52 32.14 2.23
N TYR A 847 -9.77 31.04 2.03
CA TYR A 847 -10.36 29.70 2.07
C TYR A 847 -11.08 29.44 3.40
N LYS A 848 -10.40 29.70 4.51
CA LYS A 848 -10.93 29.45 5.85
C LYS A 848 -12.18 30.28 6.14
N ASP A 849 -12.15 31.59 5.88
CA ASP A 849 -13.26 32.48 6.17
C ASP A 849 -14.52 32.12 5.36
N VAL A 850 -14.34 31.69 4.09
CA VAL A 850 -15.45 31.23 3.24
C VAL A 850 -16.00 29.89 3.72
N SER A 851 -15.15 28.90 4.03
CA SER A 851 -15.59 27.61 4.60
C SER A 851 -16.30 27.79 5.96
N ASP A 852 -15.77 28.65 6.84
CA ASP A 852 -16.40 28.96 8.12
C ASP A 852 -17.75 29.69 7.91
N ALA A 853 -17.83 30.65 6.98
CA ALA A 853 -19.06 31.37 6.66
C ALA A 853 -20.15 30.46 6.06
N ILE A 854 -19.80 29.51 5.19
CA ILE A 854 -20.71 28.46 4.71
C ILE A 854 -21.15 27.57 5.89
N GLY A 855 -20.20 27.10 6.71
CA GLY A 855 -20.49 26.33 7.93
C GLY A 855 -21.46 27.04 8.88
N MET A 856 -21.37 28.36 9.02
CA MET A 856 -22.30 29.18 9.82
C MET A 856 -23.74 29.17 9.29
N VAL A 857 -23.99 28.93 7.99
CA VAL A 857 -25.34 28.77 7.43
C VAL A 857 -26.00 27.49 7.97
N HIS A 858 -25.25 26.39 8.00
CA HIS A 858 -25.71 25.10 8.54
C HIS A 858 -25.81 25.13 10.07
N ILE A 859 -24.79 25.62 10.78
CA ILE A 859 -24.73 25.67 12.25
C ILE A 859 -25.83 26.55 12.86
N LYS A 860 -26.12 27.72 12.26
CA LYS A 860 -27.24 28.59 12.69
C LYS A 860 -28.61 28.10 12.16
N GLY A 861 -28.63 26.98 11.42
CA GLY A 861 -29.83 26.32 10.90
C GLY A 861 -30.63 27.13 9.89
N TYR A 862 -29.98 27.98 9.08
CA TYR A 862 -30.68 28.77 8.06
C TYR A 862 -31.23 27.88 6.93
N MET A 863 -30.42 26.93 6.44
CA MET A 863 -30.83 25.93 5.45
C MET A 863 -32.12 25.21 5.87
N TYR A 864 -32.14 24.64 7.08
CA TYR A 864 -33.31 23.97 7.63
C TYR A 864 -34.53 24.90 7.73
N LYS A 865 -34.35 26.17 8.12
CA LYS A 865 -35.46 27.14 8.21
C LYS A 865 -36.09 27.44 6.86
N TRP A 866 -35.29 27.63 5.80
CA TRP A 866 -35.80 27.92 4.46
C TRP A 866 -36.56 26.71 3.88
N ILE A 867 -35.99 25.52 3.97
CA ILE A 867 -36.64 24.28 3.50
C ILE A 867 -37.93 24.03 4.30
N MET A 868 -37.92 24.23 5.62
CA MET A 868 -39.13 24.11 6.45
C MET A 868 -40.17 25.22 6.25
N GLN A 869 -39.86 26.31 5.53
CA GLN A 869 -40.86 27.33 5.17
C GLN A 869 -41.66 26.95 3.93
N ASP A 870 -41.04 26.24 2.98
CA ASP A 870 -41.60 25.93 1.66
C ASP A 870 -41.09 24.56 1.17
N LEU A 871 -41.69 23.48 1.69
CA LEU A 871 -41.25 22.11 1.41
C LEU A 871 -41.47 21.72 -0.06
N GLU A 872 -42.54 22.24 -0.68
CA GLU A 872 -42.92 21.96 -2.07
C GLU A 872 -41.91 22.53 -3.07
N LYS A 873 -41.39 23.74 -2.82
CA LYS A 873 -40.35 24.36 -3.66
C LYS A 873 -38.98 23.69 -3.52
N TYR A 874 -38.62 23.22 -2.32
CA TYR A 874 -37.25 22.77 -2.03
C TYR A 874 -37.05 21.25 -2.06
N ILE A 875 -38.06 20.43 -1.75
CA ILE A 875 -37.94 18.96 -1.77
C ILE A 875 -38.52 18.41 -3.07
N LEU A 876 -37.65 17.78 -3.87
CA LEU A 876 -37.99 17.10 -5.10
C LEU A 876 -38.25 15.60 -4.85
N ARG A 877 -39.14 15.00 -5.63
CA ARG A 877 -39.40 13.54 -5.67
C ARG A 877 -39.88 12.90 -4.36
N GLY A 878 -40.76 13.58 -3.63
CA GLY A 878 -41.37 13.05 -2.40
C GLY A 878 -42.17 11.77 -2.65
N ASP A 879 -43.04 11.77 -3.67
CA ASP A 879 -43.91 10.65 -4.01
C ASP A 879 -43.13 9.40 -4.44
N GLU A 880 -42.07 9.55 -5.22
CA GLU A 880 -41.21 8.42 -5.61
C GLU A 880 -40.41 7.88 -4.41
N THR A 881 -40.00 8.74 -3.48
CA THR A 881 -39.32 8.33 -2.23
C THR A 881 -40.27 7.52 -1.34
N TYR A 882 -41.54 7.93 -1.21
CA TYR A 882 -42.58 7.12 -0.57
C TYR A 882 -42.74 5.76 -1.28
N ALA A 883 -42.84 5.75 -2.61
CA ALA A 883 -43.03 4.52 -3.37
C ALA A 883 -41.89 3.50 -3.17
N VAL A 884 -40.63 3.95 -3.08
CA VAL A 884 -39.49 3.06 -2.79
C VAL A 884 -39.57 2.51 -1.36
N LEU A 885 -39.74 3.37 -0.36
CA LEU A 885 -39.80 2.95 1.04
C LEU A 885 -40.98 2.00 1.30
N HIS A 886 -42.14 2.29 0.72
CA HIS A 886 -43.31 1.42 0.75
C HIS A 886 -43.04 0.08 0.08
N ARG A 887 -42.42 0.04 -1.11
CA ARG A 887 -42.10 -1.22 -1.78
C ARG A 887 -41.19 -2.10 -0.92
N LEU A 888 -40.08 -1.56 -0.42
CA LEU A 888 -39.11 -2.32 0.38
C LEU A 888 -39.75 -2.86 1.68
N ALA A 889 -40.49 -2.01 2.41
CA ALA A 889 -41.17 -2.42 3.64
C ALA A 889 -42.29 -3.46 3.37
N SER A 890 -43.06 -3.31 2.28
CA SER A 890 -44.12 -4.25 1.89
C SER A 890 -43.60 -5.64 1.52
N GLN A 891 -42.33 -5.74 1.09
CA GLN A 891 -41.64 -7.00 0.82
C GLN A 891 -40.80 -7.49 2.04
N GLY A 892 -41.05 -6.94 3.24
CA GLY A 892 -40.47 -7.41 4.49
C GLY A 892 -38.99 -7.08 4.70
N LYS A 893 -38.38 -6.26 3.82
CA LYS A 893 -36.99 -5.81 3.97
C LYS A 893 -36.89 -4.78 5.10
N LYS A 894 -35.83 -4.87 5.92
CA LYS A 894 -35.64 -4.01 7.10
C LYS A 894 -35.03 -2.67 6.70
N LEU A 895 -35.54 -1.56 7.23
CA LEU A 895 -35.12 -0.21 6.83
C LEU A 895 -34.48 0.56 7.98
N PHE A 896 -33.41 1.31 7.71
CA PHE A 896 -32.82 2.22 8.70
C PHE A 896 -32.32 3.55 8.11
N LEU A 897 -32.30 4.59 8.94
CA LEU A 897 -31.91 5.95 8.57
C LEU A 897 -30.75 6.42 9.46
N ILE A 898 -29.65 6.90 8.87
CA ILE A 898 -28.49 7.48 9.59
C ILE A 898 -28.14 8.82 8.97
N THR A 899 -28.44 9.91 9.68
CA THR A 899 -28.26 11.27 9.17
C THR A 899 -27.59 12.22 10.17
N ASN A 900 -26.90 13.23 9.64
CA ASN A 900 -26.37 14.35 10.42
C ASN A 900 -27.43 15.41 10.76
N SER A 901 -28.56 15.42 10.05
CA SER A 901 -29.66 16.36 10.28
C SER A 901 -30.36 16.19 11.64
N PRO A 902 -30.97 17.26 12.20
CA PRO A 902 -31.70 17.20 13.46
C PRO A 902 -33.12 16.61 13.27
N PHE A 903 -33.61 15.89 14.29
CA PHE A 903 -34.90 15.21 14.26
C PHE A 903 -36.08 16.09 13.83
N SER A 904 -36.19 17.33 14.33
CA SER A 904 -37.28 18.24 13.99
C SER A 904 -37.32 18.67 12.52
N PHE A 905 -36.18 18.59 11.82
CA PHE A 905 -36.10 18.81 10.38
C PHE A 905 -36.50 17.55 9.60
N VAL A 906 -35.88 16.41 9.95
CA VAL A 906 -36.15 15.09 9.34
C VAL A 906 -37.62 14.73 9.47
N ASP A 907 -38.19 14.82 10.67
CA ASP A 907 -39.59 14.50 10.94
C ASP A 907 -40.56 15.43 10.18
N LYS A 908 -40.20 16.69 9.95
CA LYS A 908 -41.04 17.60 9.15
C LYS A 908 -41.01 17.27 7.65
N GLY A 909 -39.85 16.95 7.08
CA GLY A 909 -39.75 16.58 5.67
C GLY A 909 -40.24 15.15 5.38
N MET A 910 -39.97 14.18 6.25
CA MET A 910 -40.54 12.83 6.14
C MET A 910 -42.07 12.83 6.27
N ARG A 911 -42.66 13.69 7.13
CA ARG A 911 -44.13 13.89 7.18
C ARG A 911 -44.72 14.45 5.90
N TYR A 912 -43.93 15.14 5.08
CA TYR A 912 -44.34 15.68 3.78
C TYR A 912 -44.17 14.65 2.66
N MET A 913 -43.02 13.96 2.59
CA MET A 913 -42.74 12.96 1.55
C MET A 913 -43.48 11.64 1.76
N VAL A 914 -43.56 11.14 3.00
CA VAL A 914 -44.00 9.77 3.36
C VAL A 914 -45.30 9.76 4.17
N GLY A 915 -45.61 10.85 4.88
CA GLY A 915 -46.81 10.99 5.70
C GLY A 915 -46.57 10.90 7.20
N LYS A 916 -47.64 11.00 8.00
CA LYS A 916 -47.56 11.14 9.47
C LYS A 916 -46.81 9.99 10.14
N ASP A 917 -47.05 8.78 9.65
CA ASP A 917 -46.65 7.52 10.28
C ASP A 917 -45.36 6.96 9.64
N TRP A 918 -44.56 7.85 9.02
CA TRP A 918 -43.31 7.52 8.32
C TRP A 918 -42.30 6.70 9.14
N ARG A 919 -42.38 6.74 10.47
CA ARG A 919 -41.50 6.03 11.39
C ARG A 919 -41.72 4.52 11.35
N ASP A 920 -42.92 4.07 10.99
CA ASP A 920 -43.27 2.64 10.97
C ASP A 920 -42.60 1.89 9.81
N PHE A 921 -42.11 2.61 8.80
CA PHE A 921 -41.25 2.04 7.75
C PHE A 921 -39.86 1.68 8.29
N PHE A 922 -39.33 2.40 9.29
CA PHE A 922 -37.94 2.27 9.75
C PHE A 922 -37.82 1.48 11.06
N ASP A 923 -37.01 0.43 11.04
CA ASP A 923 -36.66 -0.37 12.21
C ASP A 923 -35.68 0.36 13.14
N VAL A 924 -34.84 1.25 12.60
CA VAL A 924 -33.95 2.14 13.36
C VAL A 924 -33.83 3.52 12.69
N VAL A 925 -34.00 4.60 13.45
CA VAL A 925 -33.72 5.98 12.99
C VAL A 925 -32.67 6.63 13.88
N ILE A 926 -31.58 7.12 13.28
CA ILE A 926 -30.45 7.78 13.95
C ILE A 926 -30.25 9.18 13.37
N VAL A 927 -30.44 10.20 14.22
CA VAL A 927 -30.28 11.62 13.88
C VAL A 927 -29.03 12.22 14.52
N GLN A 928 -28.49 13.27 13.91
CA GLN A 928 -27.25 13.93 14.35
C GLN A 928 -26.13 12.91 14.64
N ALA A 929 -25.97 11.94 13.73
CA ALA A 929 -25.05 10.81 13.83
C ALA A 929 -23.57 11.25 13.97
N ASP A 930 -23.22 12.39 13.36
CA ASP A 930 -21.85 12.89 13.22
C ASP A 930 -20.99 12.01 12.29
N LYS A 931 -21.55 11.60 11.14
CA LYS A 931 -20.79 11.03 10.01
C LYS A 931 -19.70 12.03 9.59
N PRO A 932 -18.42 11.61 9.38
CA PRO A 932 -17.93 10.23 9.33
C PRO A 932 -17.51 9.60 10.67
N HIS A 933 -17.50 10.34 11.79
CA HIS A 933 -17.11 9.78 13.10
C HIS A 933 -18.04 8.64 13.54
N PHE A 934 -19.32 8.68 13.18
CA PHE A 934 -20.24 7.55 13.42
C PHE A 934 -19.69 6.20 12.90
N PHE A 935 -19.01 6.18 11.75
CA PHE A 935 -18.43 4.97 11.16
C PHE A 935 -16.97 4.71 11.58
N ASN A 936 -16.22 5.77 11.92
CA ASN A 936 -14.78 5.70 12.19
C ASN A 936 -14.39 5.64 13.67
N ASP A 937 -15.27 6.04 14.58
CA ASP A 937 -14.98 6.23 16.00
C ASP A 937 -16.00 5.47 16.88
N CYS A 938 -15.55 5.01 18.05
CA CYS A 938 -16.33 4.26 19.03
C CYS A 938 -16.72 5.10 20.26
N VAL A 939 -16.30 6.38 20.34
CA VAL A 939 -16.45 7.21 21.55
C VAL A 939 -17.89 7.63 21.86
N LYS A 940 -18.78 7.74 20.86
CA LYS A 940 -20.14 8.31 21.05
C LYS A 940 -21.18 7.21 21.30
N PRO A 941 -21.84 7.17 22.47
CA PRO A 941 -22.92 6.23 22.74
C PRO A 941 -24.25 6.71 22.12
N PHE A 942 -25.17 5.77 21.88
CA PHE A 942 -26.54 6.08 21.49
C PHE A 942 -27.31 6.75 22.64
N ARG A 943 -28.22 7.66 22.30
CA ARG A 943 -29.20 8.29 23.20
C ARG A 943 -30.59 8.19 22.58
N ARG A 944 -31.64 7.93 23.36
CA ARG A 944 -33.02 7.95 22.87
C ARG A 944 -33.57 9.38 22.90
N LEU A 945 -34.33 9.75 21.88
CA LEU A 945 -35.17 10.95 21.90
C LEU A 945 -36.61 10.54 22.22
N ASP A 946 -37.34 11.39 22.95
CA ASP A 946 -38.76 11.21 23.19
C ASP A 946 -39.63 11.67 21.99
N SER A 947 -40.95 11.57 22.12
CA SER A 947 -41.91 12.00 21.09
C SER A 947 -41.86 13.50 20.75
N ASN A 948 -41.33 14.34 21.64
CA ASN A 948 -41.16 15.78 21.46
C ASN A 948 -39.80 16.13 20.83
N GLY A 949 -38.83 15.20 20.89
CA GLY A 949 -37.45 15.38 20.44
C GLY A 949 -36.45 15.66 21.56
N ASP A 950 -36.86 15.55 22.83
CA ASP A 950 -36.02 15.78 24.00
C ASP A 950 -35.19 14.54 24.38
N LEU A 951 -34.03 14.78 25.00
CA LEU A 951 -33.03 13.76 25.29
C LEU A 951 -33.35 12.94 26.55
N GLN A 952 -33.60 11.64 26.36
CA GLN A 952 -33.64 10.67 27.45
C GLN A 952 -32.23 10.15 27.77
N TRP A 953 -31.90 10.04 29.06
CA TRP A 953 -30.57 9.67 29.56
C TRP A 953 -30.47 8.18 29.94
N ASP A 954 -31.35 7.35 29.39
CA ASP A 954 -31.33 5.90 29.58
C ASP A 954 -30.16 5.23 28.86
N ARG A 955 -29.61 4.17 29.46
CA ARG A 955 -28.63 3.32 28.79
C ARG A 955 -29.34 2.42 27.77
N ILE A 956 -29.09 2.69 26.49
CA ILE A 956 -29.59 1.87 25.38
C ILE A 956 -29.01 0.45 25.46
N LYS A 957 -29.88 -0.56 25.39
CA LYS A 957 -29.56 -2.01 25.37
C LYS A 957 -30.04 -2.71 24.10
N SER A 958 -30.97 -2.08 23.39
CA SER A 958 -31.74 -2.55 22.23
C SER A 958 -32.03 -1.34 21.35
N LEU A 959 -32.10 -1.54 20.04
CA LEU A 959 -32.67 -0.55 19.12
C LEU A 959 -34.09 -1.03 18.75
N GLU A 960 -35.07 -0.17 18.98
CA GLU A 960 -36.50 -0.49 18.95
C GLU A 960 -37.20 0.24 17.80
N LYS A 961 -38.09 -0.48 17.09
CA LYS A 961 -38.80 0.06 15.93
C LYS A 961 -39.62 1.31 16.29
N GLY A 962 -39.61 2.31 15.41
CA GLY A 962 -40.28 3.59 15.60
C GLY A 962 -39.64 4.52 16.65
N GLN A 963 -38.64 4.06 17.41
CA GLN A 963 -37.88 4.92 18.33
C GLN A 963 -36.82 5.74 17.58
N ILE A 964 -36.61 6.97 18.03
CA ILE A 964 -35.61 7.88 17.46
C ILE A 964 -34.37 7.86 18.36
N TYR A 965 -33.21 7.63 17.74
CA TYR A 965 -31.91 7.65 18.41
C TYR A 965 -31.08 8.84 17.93
N LYS A 966 -30.18 9.30 18.79
CA LYS A 966 -29.24 10.39 18.52
C LYS A 966 -27.81 9.97 18.82
N GLN A 967 -26.86 10.42 18.00
CA GLN A 967 -25.45 10.02 18.05
C GLN A 967 -25.31 8.48 17.94
N GLY A 968 -24.45 7.86 18.75
CA GLY A 968 -24.05 6.47 18.59
C GLY A 968 -22.81 6.30 17.71
N ASN A 969 -22.52 5.03 17.41
CA ASN A 969 -21.39 4.59 16.61
C ASN A 969 -21.73 3.26 15.90
N LEU A 970 -21.02 2.96 14.83
CA LEU A 970 -21.25 1.77 14.02
C LEU A 970 -20.95 0.46 14.77
N VAL A 971 -19.98 0.43 15.68
CA VAL A 971 -19.63 -0.80 16.42
C VAL A 971 -20.77 -1.24 17.34
N ASP A 972 -21.37 -0.31 18.08
CA ASP A 972 -22.59 -0.57 18.85
C ASP A 972 -23.79 -0.84 17.94
N PHE A 973 -23.92 -0.17 16.78
CA PHE A 973 -24.99 -0.47 15.80
C PHE A 973 -24.94 -1.93 15.32
N LEU A 974 -23.78 -2.39 14.85
CA LEU A 974 -23.51 -3.77 14.39
C LEU A 974 -23.62 -4.83 15.51
N LYS A 975 -23.69 -4.39 16.77
CA LYS A 975 -23.83 -5.22 17.97
C LYS A 975 -25.27 -5.27 18.48
N LEU A 976 -25.99 -4.14 18.42
CA LEU A 976 -27.37 -4.01 18.86
C LEU A 976 -28.38 -4.52 17.82
N THR A 977 -28.05 -4.43 16.53
CA THR A 977 -28.90 -4.92 15.42
C THR A 977 -28.57 -6.35 14.97
N GLY A 978 -27.30 -6.75 15.10
CA GLY A 978 -26.76 -7.97 14.50
C GLY A 978 -26.56 -7.91 12.97
N TRP A 979 -26.91 -6.80 12.30
CA TRP A 979 -26.85 -6.68 10.84
C TRP A 979 -25.40 -6.54 10.36
N ARG A 980 -24.92 -7.43 9.49
CA ARG A 980 -23.51 -7.49 9.05
C ARG A 980 -23.36 -8.01 7.61
N GLY A 981 -22.24 -7.65 6.97
CA GLY A 981 -21.85 -8.16 5.65
C GLY A 981 -22.74 -7.69 4.50
N SER A 982 -22.69 -8.44 3.39
CA SER A 982 -23.34 -8.12 2.11
C SER A 982 -24.87 -8.03 2.16
N LYS A 983 -25.51 -8.57 3.22
CA LYS A 983 -26.96 -8.46 3.45
C LYS A 983 -27.43 -7.04 3.78
N VAL A 984 -26.51 -6.12 4.09
CA VAL A 984 -26.79 -4.70 4.34
C VAL A 984 -26.41 -3.86 3.13
N PHE A 985 -27.33 -3.05 2.63
CA PHE A 985 -27.11 -2.13 1.51
C PHE A 985 -27.40 -0.69 1.96
N TYR A 986 -26.36 0.13 2.08
CA TYR A 986 -26.48 1.53 2.52
C TYR A 986 -26.37 2.51 1.34
N PHE A 987 -27.33 3.42 1.25
CA PHE A 987 -27.44 4.47 0.25
C PHE A 987 -27.05 5.83 0.84
N GLY A 988 -26.27 6.60 0.10
CA GLY A 988 -25.85 7.94 0.45
C GLY A 988 -25.30 8.69 -0.76
N ASP A 989 -25.32 10.02 -0.74
CA ASP A 989 -24.71 10.82 -1.80
C ASP A 989 -23.21 11.04 -1.55
N HIS A 990 -22.79 11.29 -0.29
CA HIS A 990 -21.44 11.77 0.01
C HIS A 990 -20.43 10.61 0.17
N LEU A 991 -19.95 10.13 -0.99
CA LEU A 991 -19.03 9.00 -1.20
C LEU A 991 -17.96 8.74 -0.12
N TYR A 992 -17.36 9.77 0.49
CA TYR A 992 -16.31 9.59 1.48
C TYR A 992 -16.82 9.48 2.93
N SER A 993 -17.78 10.30 3.35
CA SER A 993 -18.29 10.25 4.73
C SER A 993 -19.25 9.09 4.96
N ASP A 994 -19.83 8.59 3.88
CA ASP A 994 -20.99 7.71 3.92
C ASP A 994 -20.62 6.29 3.51
N LEU A 995 -19.97 6.13 2.35
CA LEU A 995 -19.80 4.82 1.73
C LEU A 995 -18.39 4.23 1.93
N ALA A 996 -17.35 5.08 1.93
CA ALA A 996 -15.96 4.62 1.88
C ALA A 996 -15.58 3.64 3.00
N ASP A 997 -15.83 3.97 4.27
CA ASP A 997 -15.47 3.09 5.38
C ASP A 997 -16.41 1.88 5.52
N LEU A 998 -17.69 2.00 5.14
CA LEU A 998 -18.64 0.88 5.10
C LEU A 998 -18.18 -0.21 4.14
N MET A 999 -17.77 0.18 2.92
CA MET A 999 -17.25 -0.74 1.92
C MET A 999 -15.85 -1.26 2.29
N LEU A 1000 -14.93 -0.38 2.71
CA LEU A 1000 -13.52 -0.74 2.97
C LEU A 1000 -13.29 -1.55 4.25
N ARG A 1001 -14.18 -1.45 5.26
CA ARG A 1001 -13.95 -2.06 6.59
C ARG A 1001 -15.06 -3.01 7.06
N HIS A 1002 -16.29 -2.85 6.57
CA HIS A 1002 -17.46 -3.54 7.10
C HIS A 1002 -18.17 -4.46 6.10
N GLY A 1003 -17.78 -4.42 4.82
CA GLY A 1003 -18.28 -5.34 3.78
C GLY A 1003 -19.77 -5.20 3.48
N TRP A 1004 -20.36 -4.03 3.78
CA TRP A 1004 -21.71 -3.69 3.36
C TRP A 1004 -21.73 -3.36 1.86
N ARG A 1005 -22.88 -3.59 1.21
CA ARG A 1005 -23.14 -3.04 -0.12
C ARG A 1005 -23.38 -1.55 -0.04
N THR A 1006 -22.96 -0.81 -1.07
CA THR A 1006 -22.92 0.65 -1.06
C THR A 1006 -23.52 1.26 -2.33
N GLY A 1007 -24.50 2.15 -2.14
CA GLY A 1007 -25.30 2.73 -3.22
C GLY A 1007 -25.11 4.25 -3.30
N ALA A 1008 -24.46 4.73 -4.36
CA ALA A 1008 -24.19 6.15 -4.52
C ALA A 1008 -25.33 6.89 -5.25
N ILE A 1009 -25.87 7.93 -4.61
CA ILE A 1009 -26.79 8.88 -5.24
C ILE A 1009 -25.99 10.04 -5.86
N VAL A 1010 -26.12 10.22 -7.18
CA VAL A 1010 -25.38 11.23 -7.94
C VAL A 1010 -26.36 11.98 -8.88
N PRO A 1011 -27.09 13.00 -8.37
CA PRO A 1011 -28.16 13.67 -9.11
C PRO A 1011 -27.74 14.25 -10.47
N GLU A 1012 -26.48 14.65 -10.59
CA GLU A 1012 -25.89 15.18 -11.83
C GLU A 1012 -25.90 14.17 -12.99
N LEU A 1013 -25.97 12.87 -12.69
CA LEU A 1013 -26.01 11.79 -13.67
C LEU A 1013 -27.22 11.91 -14.61
N GLU A 1014 -28.33 12.49 -14.17
CA GLU A 1014 -29.50 12.74 -15.01
C GLU A 1014 -29.21 13.77 -16.11
N VAL A 1015 -28.48 14.84 -15.78
CA VAL A 1015 -28.05 15.87 -16.75
C VAL A 1015 -26.97 15.33 -17.66
N GLU A 1016 -25.99 14.61 -17.11
CA GLU A 1016 -24.93 13.94 -17.89
C GLU A 1016 -25.53 12.96 -18.91
N THR A 1017 -26.53 12.15 -18.52
CA THR A 1017 -27.20 11.21 -19.43
C THR A 1017 -27.99 11.94 -20.52
N LYS A 1018 -28.69 13.03 -20.18
CA LYS A 1018 -29.38 13.88 -21.17
C LYS A 1018 -28.40 14.50 -22.19
N VAL A 1019 -27.20 14.92 -21.77
CA VAL A 1019 -26.17 15.45 -22.67
C VAL A 1019 -25.58 14.35 -23.55
N VAL A 1020 -25.26 13.18 -22.97
CA VAL A 1020 -24.75 12.01 -23.73
C VAL A 1020 -25.75 11.54 -24.79
N ASN A 1021 -27.05 11.65 -24.51
CA ASN A 1021 -28.13 11.34 -25.44
C ASN A 1021 -28.34 12.39 -26.55
N THR A 1022 -27.55 13.47 -26.62
CA THR A 1022 -27.63 14.41 -27.74
C THR A 1022 -26.90 13.89 -28.98
N GLU A 1023 -27.52 14.06 -30.15
CA GLU A 1023 -26.92 13.74 -31.45
C GLU A 1023 -25.58 14.47 -31.64
N GLN A 1024 -25.50 15.74 -31.24
CA GLN A 1024 -24.28 16.54 -31.30
C GLN A 1024 -23.13 15.93 -30.47
N TYR A 1025 -23.41 15.44 -29.24
CA TYR A 1025 -22.39 14.78 -28.44
C TYR A 1025 -21.95 13.45 -29.07
N ALA A 1026 -22.91 12.62 -29.50
CA ALA A 1026 -22.63 11.32 -30.12
C ALA A 1026 -21.79 11.44 -31.40
N GLN A 1027 -22.14 12.35 -32.31
CA GLN A 1027 -21.38 12.65 -33.52
C GLN A 1027 -19.98 13.19 -33.18
N SER A 1028 -19.88 14.17 -32.27
CA SER A 1028 -18.61 14.78 -31.90
C SER A 1028 -17.65 13.78 -31.23
N LEU A 1029 -18.16 12.89 -30.38
CA LEU A 1029 -17.37 11.87 -29.69
C LEU A 1029 -16.91 10.76 -30.65
N THR A 1030 -17.80 10.23 -31.49
CA THR A 1030 -17.44 9.19 -32.48
C THR A 1030 -16.43 9.73 -33.49
N TRP A 1031 -16.59 10.97 -33.94
CA TRP A 1031 -15.60 11.61 -34.81
C TRP A 1031 -14.26 11.89 -34.09
N LEU A 1032 -14.28 12.33 -32.82
CA LEU A 1032 -13.08 12.49 -32.00
C LEU A 1032 -12.30 11.16 -31.83
N GLN A 1033 -13.02 10.04 -31.67
CA GLN A 1033 -12.42 8.71 -31.60
C GLN A 1033 -11.83 8.29 -32.96
N ALA A 1034 -12.59 8.41 -34.05
CA ALA A 1034 -12.14 8.06 -35.40
C ALA A 1034 -10.93 8.90 -35.86
N LEU A 1035 -10.94 10.21 -35.62
CA LEU A 1035 -9.83 11.12 -35.91
C LEU A 1035 -8.59 10.80 -35.05
N THR A 1036 -8.77 10.34 -33.81
CA THR A 1036 -7.67 9.85 -32.97
C THR A 1036 -7.05 8.58 -33.56
N GLY A 1037 -7.87 7.59 -33.95
CA GLY A 1037 -7.40 6.36 -34.59
C GLY A 1037 -6.75 6.59 -35.98
N LEU A 1038 -7.17 7.63 -36.71
CA LEU A 1038 -6.46 8.09 -37.91
C LEU A 1038 -5.08 8.67 -37.56
N LEU A 1039 -4.98 9.56 -36.58
CA LEU A 1039 -3.71 10.15 -36.14
C LEU A 1039 -2.72 9.08 -35.65
N GLU A 1040 -3.19 8.10 -34.89
CA GLU A 1040 -2.38 7.00 -34.34
C GLU A 1040 -1.71 6.15 -35.44
N ARG A 1041 -2.39 5.93 -36.57
CA ARG A 1041 -1.84 5.20 -37.73
C ARG A 1041 -1.05 6.10 -38.69
N MET A 1042 -1.48 7.35 -38.88
CA MET A 1042 -0.91 8.26 -39.88
C MET A 1042 0.27 9.09 -39.38
N GLN A 1043 0.59 9.09 -38.09
CA GLN A 1043 1.79 9.75 -37.52
C GLN A 1043 3.14 9.27 -38.12
N MET A 1044 3.14 8.15 -38.85
CA MET A 1044 4.32 7.60 -39.53
C MET A 1044 4.79 8.47 -40.71
N TYR A 1045 3.93 9.31 -41.28
CA TYR A 1045 4.28 10.20 -42.40
C TYR A 1045 5.08 11.42 -41.93
N ARG A 1046 6.41 11.38 -42.11
CA ARG A 1046 7.36 12.38 -41.57
C ARG A 1046 7.68 13.56 -42.48
N ASP A 1047 7.15 13.62 -43.70
CA ASP A 1047 7.45 14.67 -44.68
C ASP A 1047 6.80 16.04 -44.30
N PRO A 1048 7.29 17.17 -44.85
CA PRO A 1048 6.82 18.50 -44.45
C PRO A 1048 5.39 18.87 -44.90
N GLU A 1049 4.79 18.16 -45.85
CA GLU A 1049 3.39 18.40 -46.25
C GLU A 1049 2.44 17.60 -45.37
N SER A 1050 2.72 16.30 -45.19
CA SER A 1050 1.97 15.41 -44.29
C SER A 1050 1.97 15.94 -42.85
N LYS A 1051 3.10 16.46 -42.35
CA LYS A 1051 3.16 17.10 -41.02
C LYS A 1051 2.21 18.27 -40.85
N LYS A 1052 1.94 19.06 -41.89
CA LYS A 1052 0.96 20.15 -41.83
C LYS A 1052 -0.46 19.61 -41.75
N VAL A 1053 -0.79 18.59 -42.56
CA VAL A 1053 -2.09 17.90 -42.49
C VAL A 1053 -2.33 17.29 -41.10
N LEU A 1054 -1.32 16.61 -40.53
CA LEU A 1054 -1.40 16.05 -39.18
C LEU A 1054 -1.51 17.14 -38.10
N GLN A 1055 -0.91 18.31 -38.28
CA GLN A 1055 -1.11 19.47 -37.39
C GLN A 1055 -2.52 20.06 -37.50
N GLU A 1056 -3.09 20.13 -38.70
CA GLU A 1056 -4.49 20.55 -38.92
C GLU A 1056 -5.47 19.56 -38.25
N TRP A 1057 -5.22 18.24 -38.36
CA TRP A 1057 -6.01 17.21 -37.67
C TRP A 1057 -5.85 17.24 -36.14
N LEU A 1058 -4.64 17.52 -35.63
CA LEU A 1058 -4.40 17.70 -34.20
C LEU A 1058 -5.15 18.93 -33.65
N LYS A 1059 -5.26 20.01 -34.45
CA LYS A 1059 -6.04 21.19 -34.11
C LYS A 1059 -7.55 20.89 -34.07
N GLU A 1060 -8.11 20.24 -35.10
CA GLU A 1060 -9.51 19.81 -35.09
C GLU A 1060 -9.80 18.86 -33.92
N ARG A 1061 -8.88 17.96 -33.59
CA ARG A 1061 -9.00 17.05 -32.43
C ARG A 1061 -9.09 17.81 -31.10
N GLU A 1062 -8.38 18.93 -30.94
CA GLU A 1062 -8.50 19.75 -29.72
C GLU A 1062 -9.76 20.62 -29.72
N GLU A 1063 -10.20 21.09 -30.90
CA GLU A 1063 -11.50 21.76 -31.05
C GLU A 1063 -12.67 20.81 -30.70
N LEU A 1064 -12.62 19.56 -31.14
CA LEU A 1064 -13.59 18.52 -30.77
C LEU A 1064 -13.56 18.18 -29.27
N ARG A 1065 -12.39 18.19 -28.63
CA ARG A 1065 -12.26 18.07 -27.16
C ARG A 1065 -12.91 19.24 -26.43
N ALA A 1066 -12.71 20.47 -26.92
CA ALA A 1066 -13.36 21.65 -26.37
C ALA A 1066 -14.89 21.60 -26.55
N VAL A 1067 -15.39 21.23 -27.73
CA VAL A 1067 -16.84 21.06 -28.00
C VAL A 1067 -17.44 19.98 -27.09
N THR A 1068 -16.86 18.77 -27.06
CA THR A 1068 -17.38 17.68 -26.21
C THR A 1068 -17.27 17.97 -24.71
N LYS A 1069 -16.29 18.76 -24.26
CA LYS A 1069 -16.26 19.30 -22.89
C LYS A 1069 -17.42 20.27 -22.64
N ASN A 1070 -17.61 21.24 -23.53
CA ASN A 1070 -18.52 22.37 -23.34
C ASN A 1070 -20.01 22.01 -23.42
N LEU A 1071 -20.37 20.84 -23.94
CA LEU A 1071 -21.75 20.34 -23.94
C LEU A 1071 -22.28 19.95 -22.55
N PHE A 1072 -21.39 19.76 -21.56
CA PHE A 1072 -21.74 19.62 -20.15
C PHE A 1072 -21.62 21.00 -19.46
N ASN A 1073 -20.80 21.11 -18.41
CA ASN A 1073 -20.42 22.40 -17.85
C ASN A 1073 -19.39 23.12 -18.77
N PRO A 1074 -19.59 24.39 -19.18
CA PRO A 1074 -18.67 25.07 -20.09
C PRO A 1074 -17.30 25.40 -19.46
N HIS A 1075 -17.24 25.56 -18.14
CA HIS A 1075 -16.00 25.83 -17.42
C HIS A 1075 -15.18 24.54 -17.21
N PHE A 1076 -15.79 23.51 -16.62
CA PHE A 1076 -15.11 22.31 -16.15
C PHE A 1076 -15.45 21.01 -16.91
N GLY A 1077 -16.54 20.96 -17.67
CA GLY A 1077 -17.01 19.77 -18.39
C GLY A 1077 -17.68 18.72 -17.49
N SER A 1078 -17.88 17.51 -18.04
CA SER A 1078 -18.50 16.37 -17.35
C SER A 1078 -17.87 16.07 -15.98
N ILE A 1079 -18.68 15.82 -14.94
CA ILE A 1079 -18.18 15.44 -13.61
C ILE A 1079 -17.43 14.10 -13.62
N PHE A 1080 -17.66 13.26 -14.64
CA PHE A 1080 -17.11 11.91 -14.72
C PHE A 1080 -15.80 11.78 -15.52
N ARG A 1081 -15.49 12.70 -16.45
CA ARG A 1081 -14.38 12.53 -17.41
C ARG A 1081 -13.56 13.80 -17.69
N THR A 1082 -12.24 13.66 -17.83
CA THR A 1082 -11.27 14.69 -18.22
C THR A 1082 -10.75 14.42 -19.64
N CYS A 1083 -11.56 14.76 -20.65
CA CYS A 1083 -11.40 14.41 -22.07
C CYS A 1083 -11.36 12.89 -22.35
N HIS A 1084 -10.34 12.19 -21.87
CA HIS A 1084 -10.15 10.74 -22.04
C HIS A 1084 -10.23 10.00 -20.71
N ASN A 1085 -9.42 10.39 -19.72
CA ASN A 1085 -9.36 9.75 -18.41
C ASN A 1085 -10.62 9.99 -17.56
N PRO A 1086 -10.99 9.06 -16.65
CA PRO A 1086 -11.98 9.33 -15.62
C PRO A 1086 -11.49 10.43 -14.67
N THR A 1087 -12.39 11.21 -14.08
CA THR A 1087 -12.05 12.18 -13.01
C THR A 1087 -11.60 11.48 -11.74
N TYR A 1088 -10.93 12.23 -10.87
CA TYR A 1088 -10.64 11.76 -9.51
C TYR A 1088 -11.93 11.51 -8.69
N PHE A 1089 -13.05 12.18 -9.05
CA PHE A 1089 -14.40 11.85 -8.54
C PHE A 1089 -14.85 10.45 -9.01
N SER A 1090 -14.83 10.15 -10.30
CA SER A 1090 -15.16 8.82 -10.84
C SER A 1090 -14.31 7.71 -10.22
N ARG A 1091 -13.01 7.94 -10.02
CA ARG A 1091 -12.11 6.99 -9.34
C ARG A 1091 -12.55 6.66 -7.91
N ARG A 1092 -13.19 7.60 -7.20
CA ARG A 1092 -13.76 7.39 -5.86
C ARG A 1092 -15.13 6.73 -5.96
N LEU A 1093 -15.99 7.16 -6.88
CA LEU A 1093 -17.32 6.57 -7.13
C LEU A 1093 -17.21 5.06 -7.40
N CYS A 1094 -16.42 4.66 -8.41
CA CYS A 1094 -16.22 3.24 -8.75
C CYS A 1094 -15.42 2.44 -7.72
N ARG A 1095 -14.92 3.06 -6.64
CA ARG A 1095 -14.20 2.40 -5.54
C ARG A 1095 -15.01 2.33 -4.24
N PHE A 1096 -16.01 3.19 -4.07
CA PHE A 1096 -16.82 3.32 -2.85
C PHE A 1096 -18.32 3.16 -3.11
N SER A 1097 -18.70 2.56 -4.25
CA SER A 1097 -20.09 2.19 -4.52
C SER A 1097 -20.14 0.94 -5.38
N ASP A 1098 -20.95 -0.04 -4.99
CA ASP A 1098 -21.24 -1.21 -5.81
C ASP A 1098 -22.19 -0.83 -6.95
N LEU A 1099 -23.25 -0.06 -6.65
CA LEU A 1099 -24.18 0.54 -7.60
C LEU A 1099 -24.21 2.06 -7.46
N TYR A 1100 -24.49 2.78 -8.55
CA TYR A 1100 -24.76 4.22 -8.53
C TYR A 1100 -25.92 4.61 -9.45
N MET A 1101 -26.63 5.69 -9.10
CA MET A 1101 -27.86 6.11 -9.77
C MET A 1101 -28.13 7.60 -9.58
N ALA A 1102 -28.96 8.19 -10.46
CA ALA A 1102 -29.32 9.61 -10.37
C ALA A 1102 -30.23 9.93 -9.17
N SER A 1103 -31.07 8.99 -8.75
CA SER A 1103 -32.02 9.15 -7.66
C SER A 1103 -32.48 7.79 -7.15
N LEU A 1104 -32.89 7.70 -5.89
CA LEU A 1104 -33.37 6.44 -5.30
C LEU A 1104 -34.60 5.88 -6.05
N SER A 1105 -35.39 6.74 -6.70
CA SER A 1105 -36.53 6.34 -7.55
C SER A 1105 -36.15 5.40 -8.70
N CYS A 1106 -34.88 5.33 -9.10
CA CYS A 1106 -34.41 4.37 -10.09
C CYS A 1106 -34.67 2.90 -9.67
N LEU A 1107 -34.74 2.59 -8.36
CA LEU A 1107 -35.07 1.25 -7.85
C LEU A 1107 -36.49 0.79 -8.20
N LEU A 1108 -37.40 1.71 -8.55
CA LEU A 1108 -38.76 1.36 -8.98
C LEU A 1108 -38.78 0.64 -10.34
N ASN A 1109 -37.74 0.81 -11.17
CA ASN A 1109 -37.66 0.25 -12.52
C ASN A 1109 -37.17 -1.22 -12.57
N TYR A 1110 -36.74 -1.76 -11.43
CA TYR A 1110 -36.19 -3.11 -11.29
C TYR A 1110 -37.07 -3.94 -10.36
N ASP A 1111 -36.82 -5.24 -10.22
CA ASP A 1111 -37.41 -6.05 -9.14
C ASP A 1111 -36.41 -6.35 -8.03
N LEU A 1112 -36.87 -6.69 -6.82
CA LEU A 1112 -35.96 -7.08 -5.74
C LEU A 1112 -35.34 -8.47 -5.96
N SER A 1113 -35.78 -9.22 -6.97
CA SER A 1113 -35.08 -10.40 -7.52
C SER A 1113 -34.03 -10.05 -8.60
N TYR A 1114 -33.80 -8.77 -8.91
CA TYR A 1114 -32.90 -8.37 -10.00
C TYR A 1114 -31.43 -8.39 -9.57
N THR A 1115 -30.59 -9.07 -10.36
CA THR A 1115 -29.13 -9.02 -10.23
C THR A 1115 -28.52 -8.03 -11.21
N PHE A 1116 -27.77 -7.08 -10.67
CA PHE A 1116 -26.95 -6.14 -11.41
C PHE A 1116 -25.58 -6.72 -11.71
N TYR A 1117 -25.17 -6.69 -12.98
CA TYR A 1117 -23.86 -7.15 -13.44
C TYR A 1117 -22.99 -5.97 -13.92
N PRO A 1118 -21.70 -5.91 -13.55
CA PRO A 1118 -20.79 -4.86 -13.99
C PRO A 1118 -20.36 -5.08 -15.44
N ARG A 1119 -20.27 -4.00 -16.24
CA ARG A 1119 -19.87 -4.10 -17.65
C ARG A 1119 -18.37 -4.35 -17.79
N ARG A 1120 -18.01 -5.39 -18.55
CA ARG A 1120 -16.62 -5.78 -18.79
C ARG A 1120 -15.90 -4.79 -19.72
N THR A 1121 -15.36 -3.72 -19.14
CA THR A 1121 -14.50 -2.77 -19.86
C THR A 1121 -13.22 -3.47 -20.32
N PRO A 1122 -12.93 -3.55 -21.64
CA PRO A 1122 -11.75 -4.26 -22.12
C PRO A 1122 -10.46 -3.50 -21.79
N LEU A 1123 -9.40 -4.24 -21.44
CA LEU A 1123 -8.06 -3.68 -21.23
C LEU A 1123 -7.44 -3.25 -22.57
N GLN A 1124 -6.41 -2.38 -22.53
CA GLN A 1124 -5.83 -1.82 -23.76
C GLN A 1124 -5.27 -2.87 -24.74
N HIS A 1125 -4.74 -3.99 -24.22
CA HIS A 1125 -4.24 -5.11 -25.03
C HIS A 1125 -5.34 -6.10 -25.46
N GLU A 1126 -6.57 -5.96 -24.96
CA GLU A 1126 -7.69 -6.80 -25.36
C GLU A 1126 -8.32 -6.24 -26.65
N ALA A 1127 -8.85 -7.15 -27.46
CA ALA A 1127 -9.71 -6.78 -28.58
C ALA A 1127 -10.99 -6.11 -28.05
N PRO A 1128 -11.48 -5.03 -28.67
CA PRO A 1128 -12.78 -4.45 -28.33
C PRO A 1128 -13.89 -5.38 -28.83
N LEU A 1129 -14.20 -6.40 -28.04
CA LEU A 1129 -15.32 -7.31 -28.27
C LEU A 1129 -16.63 -6.53 -28.08
N TRP A 1130 -17.16 -6.03 -29.19
CA TRP A 1130 -18.38 -5.23 -29.34
C TRP A 1130 -19.69 -5.93 -28.92
N MET A 1131 -19.64 -7.08 -28.24
CA MET A 1131 -20.81 -7.83 -27.75
C MET A 1131 -21.77 -6.97 -26.90
N ASP A 1132 -21.26 -6.01 -26.13
CA ASP A 1132 -22.08 -5.09 -25.33
C ASP A 1132 -23.06 -4.26 -26.20
N GLN A 1133 -22.76 -4.02 -27.48
CA GLN A 1133 -23.64 -3.31 -28.43
C GLN A 1133 -24.65 -4.23 -29.13
N LEU A 1134 -24.32 -5.52 -29.32
CA LEU A 1134 -25.26 -6.53 -29.81
C LEU A 1134 -26.43 -6.70 -28.83
N CYS A 1135 -26.14 -6.75 -27.53
CA CYS A 1135 -27.16 -6.85 -26.48
C CYS A 1135 -28.06 -5.61 -26.36
N THR A 1136 -27.62 -4.44 -26.85
CA THR A 1136 -28.43 -3.21 -26.88
C THR A 1136 -29.12 -2.96 -28.23
N GLY A 1137 -29.10 -3.94 -29.15
CA GLY A 1137 -29.82 -3.87 -30.44
C GLY A 1137 -29.26 -2.86 -31.45
N CYS A 1138 -28.06 -2.32 -31.22
CA CYS A 1138 -27.43 -1.39 -32.14
C CYS A 1138 -26.67 -2.12 -33.25
N MET A 1139 -26.94 -1.69 -34.50
CA MET A 1139 -26.27 -2.08 -35.75
C MET A 1139 -26.67 -3.45 -36.32
N LYS A 1140 -26.79 -3.49 -37.65
CA LYS A 1140 -26.78 -4.72 -38.45
C LYS A 1140 -25.31 -5.10 -38.76
N THR A 1141 -25.09 -6.34 -39.15
CA THR A 1141 -23.78 -7.00 -39.14
C THR A 1141 -22.74 -6.73 -40.26
N PRO A 1142 -22.96 -5.99 -41.38
CA PRO A 1142 -22.07 -6.05 -42.54
C PRO A 1142 -20.87 -5.05 -42.55
N PHE A 1143 -20.33 -4.65 -41.40
CA PHE A 1143 -19.16 -3.73 -41.31
C PHE A 1143 -17.99 -4.24 -40.46
N LEU A 1144 -17.99 -5.53 -40.12
CA LEU A 1144 -16.97 -6.16 -39.27
C LEU A 1144 -15.54 -6.06 -39.81
N GLU A 1145 -15.34 -6.25 -41.11
CA GLU A 1145 -14.00 -6.23 -41.73
C GLU A 1145 -13.40 -4.82 -41.75
N GLU A 1146 -14.16 -3.79 -42.13
CA GLU A 1146 -13.67 -2.41 -42.16
C GLU A 1146 -13.42 -1.85 -40.75
N MET A 1147 -14.23 -2.22 -39.76
CA MET A 1147 -14.01 -1.79 -38.36
C MET A 1147 -12.88 -2.56 -37.65
N ALA A 1148 -12.58 -3.81 -38.05
CA ALA A 1148 -11.38 -4.50 -37.58
C ALA A 1148 -10.09 -3.75 -37.95
N HIS A 1149 -10.11 -2.96 -39.03
CA HIS A 1149 -9.02 -2.08 -39.45
C HIS A 1149 -9.05 -0.68 -38.82
N ILE A 1150 -9.70 -0.46 -37.67
CA ILE A 1150 -9.76 0.85 -36.98
C ILE A 1150 -8.71 1.04 -35.86
N ARG A 1151 -8.04 -0.02 -35.40
CA ARG A 1151 -6.76 0.07 -34.67
C ARG A 1151 -5.58 -0.07 -35.65
#